data_AF-A0A7S0H4Q5-F1
#
_entry.id   AF-A0A7S0H4Q5-F1
#
_cell.length_a   1.000
_cell.length_b   1.000
_cell.length_c   1.000
_cell.angle_alpha   90.00
_cell.angle_beta   90.00
_cell.angle_gamma   90.00
#
_symmetry.space_group_name_H-M   'P 1'
#
loop_
_entity.id
_entity.type
_entity.pdbx_description
1 polymer ?
#
loop_
_entity_poly.entity_id
_entity_poly.type
_entity_poly.pdbx_seq_one_letter_code
_entity_poly.pdbx_strand_id
1 'polypeptide(L)'
;QGIRSKGLQTSPHLILLDQTWYKAYLMPALAPWLLIWLRIKHFIQLTLNNSHALAYLMGGPQGETGYQNNCKTIGLPVPKRIEQTHTREQKKILNLSAEWLQSYMPHILTKIDRVSYGLLLEEDMENFPENMPASRKLMGVPFVGKDVPSISSEFAQPDVLIGLTILAYRYEGLRLSDVIELVKELQDALRNEIGPPNDRPSAKVFQRYIRLGKEQADQKWRKDQVRSHMSREKRRRHSSDDKENRDLMQVRKEYVEKMVTDEHTPVFRVNPLPIFQLSDTYQLQNLYALVKGVPDLIHHYLNQIVFPKTLQHQETKLSASGQELGGAILFPRRLGFSGTPSDLLPIELDKCKYEKGSEGRILHTLVSKKVVSYELIEGASERKEELKTSESKDSVGLGWTVEGLLTKIATAKPPYHALIDTGALVTGLTNDQVARFLMEKGLSKCMDACVFLDRQDRRMALLKTGKIIPLKQCGVELSKRFSFYDQVHTTGMDIKQTLNATAVVTLGKDMTHRDFSQGCYRMRGIGIGQTIHLYIIPEVLRLIRKEVGDSGSLQKDVNAWLLVNSMRSEKLQFMQLCMQNAANVFRKKCHKHLLNSTLPPKGKITSNRHWRFQDDPRAIETIRVRQALQIFREKIDFSVSDRAVVDSRSFKEILEELIQNSKSLLEGDVKALKVLE
;
A
#
# COMPACT_ATOMS: atom_id res chain seq x y z
N GLN A 1 2.49 -3.60 22.43
CA GLN A 1 1.34 -4.52 22.52
C GLN A 1 0.99 -5.13 21.16
N GLY A 2 0.64 -4.33 20.14
CA GLY A 2 0.21 -4.84 18.83
C GLY A 2 1.17 -5.84 18.16
N ILE A 3 2.47 -5.61 18.25
CA ILE A 3 3.51 -6.53 17.74
C ILE A 3 3.46 -7.87 18.48
N ARG A 4 3.39 -7.84 19.83
CA ARG A 4 3.31 -9.05 20.67
C ARG A 4 2.04 -9.86 20.40
N SER A 5 0.91 -9.19 20.20
CA SER A 5 -0.35 -9.83 19.83
C SER A 5 -0.48 -10.13 18.33
N LYS A 6 0.58 -9.89 17.54
CA LYS A 6 0.63 -10.06 16.08
C LYS A 6 -0.51 -9.35 15.33
N GLY A 7 -1.06 -8.28 15.93
CA GLY A 7 -2.03 -7.37 15.31
C GLY A 7 -1.34 -6.31 14.44
N LEU A 8 -0.05 -6.08 14.70
CA LEU A 8 0.86 -5.27 13.88
C LEU A 8 2.08 -6.11 13.50
N GLN A 9 2.61 -5.88 12.30
CA GLN A 9 3.89 -6.37 11.81
C GLN A 9 4.88 -5.21 11.73
N THR A 10 6.18 -5.46 11.93
CA THR A 10 7.23 -4.42 11.93
C THR A 10 8.12 -4.40 10.71
N SER A 11 8.14 -5.48 9.92
CA SER A 11 8.96 -5.60 8.72
C SER A 11 8.06 -5.70 7.49
N PRO A 12 8.29 -4.96 6.39
CA PRO A 12 9.32 -3.91 6.21
C PRO A 12 9.18 -2.70 7.13
N HIS A 13 7.95 -2.35 7.49
CA HIS A 13 7.62 -1.24 8.37
C HIS A 13 6.39 -1.62 9.20
N LEU A 14 5.84 -0.66 9.95
CA LEU A 14 4.64 -0.90 10.73
C LEU A 14 3.45 -1.14 9.79
N ILE A 15 2.85 -2.33 9.86
CA ILE A 15 1.70 -2.74 9.04
C ILE A 15 0.60 -3.27 9.96
N LEU A 16 -0.63 -2.82 9.74
CA LEU A 16 -1.82 -3.36 10.39
C LEU A 16 -2.26 -4.67 9.76
N LEU A 17 -2.37 -5.70 10.60
CA LEU A 17 -2.77 -7.05 10.18
C LEU A 17 -4.19 -7.41 10.61
N ASP A 18 -4.67 -6.81 11.70
CA ASP A 18 -5.93 -7.19 12.33
C ASP A 18 -6.79 -5.96 12.62
N GLN A 19 -7.85 -5.79 11.81
CA GLN A 19 -8.79 -4.68 11.98
C GLN A 19 -9.59 -4.79 13.28
N THR A 20 -9.85 -6.00 13.80
CA THR A 20 -10.49 -6.18 15.10
C THR A 20 -9.59 -5.63 16.21
N TRP A 21 -8.29 -5.92 16.13
CA TRP A 21 -7.30 -5.36 17.05
C TRP A 21 -7.20 -3.84 16.94
N TYR A 22 -7.22 -3.29 15.72
CA TYR A 22 -7.24 -1.84 15.50
C TYR A 22 -8.41 -1.18 16.24
N LYS A 23 -9.63 -1.69 16.02
CA LYS A 23 -10.85 -1.14 16.65
C LYS A 23 -10.82 -1.26 18.18
N ALA A 24 -10.27 -2.35 18.71
CA ALA A 24 -10.22 -2.59 20.15
C ALA A 24 -9.13 -1.78 20.88
N TYR A 25 -7.98 -1.50 20.24
CA TYR A 25 -6.81 -0.96 20.94
C TYR A 25 -6.22 0.30 20.31
N LEU A 26 -6.02 0.34 18.99
CA LEU A 26 -5.36 1.48 18.35
C LEU A 26 -6.31 2.67 18.16
N MET A 27 -7.54 2.41 17.73
CA MET A 27 -8.55 3.45 17.55
C MET A 27 -8.85 4.22 18.85
N PRO A 28 -9.10 3.56 20.00
CA PRO A 28 -9.27 4.26 21.28
C PRO A 28 -8.05 5.06 21.73
N ALA A 29 -6.84 4.65 21.33
CA ALA A 29 -5.61 5.38 21.62
C ALA A 29 -5.42 6.62 20.72
N LEU A 30 -5.90 6.57 19.48
CA LEU A 30 -5.80 7.67 18.50
C LEU A 30 -6.92 8.71 18.66
N ALA A 31 -8.12 8.31 19.07
CA ALA A 31 -9.28 9.21 19.19
C ALA A 31 -9.02 10.45 20.08
N PRO A 32 -8.33 10.34 21.25
CA PRO A 32 -8.00 11.50 22.08
C PRO A 32 -7.08 12.50 21.36
N TRP A 33 -6.09 12.04 20.60
CA TRP A 33 -5.20 12.91 19.83
C TRP A 33 -5.96 13.69 18.75
N LEU A 34 -6.87 13.02 18.05
CA LEU A 34 -7.74 13.66 17.07
C LEU A 34 -8.67 14.68 17.72
N LEU A 35 -9.24 14.36 18.88
CA LEU A 35 -10.07 15.29 19.64
C LEU A 35 -9.30 16.56 20.08
N ILE A 36 -8.05 16.41 20.54
CA ILE A 36 -7.19 17.54 20.90
C ILE A 36 -7.01 18.46 19.69
N TRP A 37 -6.69 17.90 18.53
CA TRP A 37 -6.53 18.68 17.30
C TRP A 37 -7.82 19.42 16.91
N LEU A 38 -8.97 18.74 16.96
CA LEU A 38 -10.28 19.34 16.65
C LEU A 38 -10.64 20.50 17.59
N ARG A 39 -10.26 20.42 18.87
CA ARG A 39 -10.47 21.51 19.82
C ARG A 39 -9.52 22.68 19.60
N ILE A 40 -8.23 22.42 19.37
CA ILE A 40 -7.23 23.47 19.06
C ILE A 40 -7.62 24.24 17.80
N LYS A 41 -8.26 23.57 16.83
CA LYS A 41 -8.75 24.17 15.59
C LYS A 41 -10.19 24.71 15.67
N HIS A 42 -10.81 24.68 16.85
CA HIS A 42 -12.17 25.18 17.09
C HIS A 42 -13.27 24.52 16.23
N PHE A 43 -13.06 23.27 15.79
CA PHE A 43 -14.07 22.50 15.03
C PHE A 43 -15.10 21.80 15.92
N ILE A 44 -14.82 21.65 17.21
CA ILE A 44 -15.75 21.14 18.22
C ILE A 44 -16.01 22.24 19.24
N GLN A 45 -17.29 22.53 19.48
CA GLN A 45 -17.67 23.47 20.52
C GLN A 45 -17.32 22.93 21.92
N LEU A 46 -17.01 23.83 22.85
CA LEU A 46 -16.70 23.48 24.24
C LEU A 46 -17.88 22.80 24.96
N THR A 47 -19.11 23.01 24.47
CA THR A 47 -20.36 22.46 25.01
C THR A 47 -20.51 20.95 24.78
N LEU A 48 -19.86 20.38 23.76
CA LEU A 48 -19.81 18.93 23.59
C LEU A 48 -18.74 18.35 24.52
N ASN A 49 -19.15 17.60 25.54
CA ASN A 49 -18.20 16.98 26.46
C ASN A 49 -17.27 15.98 25.73
N ASN A 50 -16.10 15.70 26.31
CA ASN A 50 -15.10 14.83 25.69
C ASN A 50 -15.63 13.41 25.45
N SER A 51 -16.41 12.86 26.39
CA SER A 51 -16.96 11.51 26.27
C SER A 51 -17.89 11.35 25.07
N HIS A 52 -18.77 12.32 24.82
CA HIS A 52 -19.67 12.33 23.66
C HIS A 52 -18.89 12.52 22.35
N ALA A 53 -17.91 13.43 22.32
CA ALA A 53 -17.08 13.65 21.15
C ALA A 53 -16.28 12.39 20.77
N LEU A 54 -15.66 11.71 21.75
CA LEU A 54 -14.96 10.45 21.53
C LEU A 54 -15.90 9.35 21.06
N ALA A 55 -17.08 9.22 21.66
CA ALA A 55 -18.09 8.25 21.22
C ALA A 55 -18.50 8.47 19.76
N TYR A 56 -18.67 9.74 19.33
CA TYR A 56 -18.95 10.07 17.95
C TYR A 56 -17.79 9.72 17.00
N LEU A 57 -16.55 10.08 17.35
CA LEU A 57 -15.38 9.80 16.51
C LEU A 57 -15.16 8.29 16.31
N MET A 58 -15.41 7.48 17.35
CA MET A 58 -15.20 6.02 17.30
C MET A 58 -16.39 5.24 16.75
N GLY A 59 -17.63 5.75 16.94
CA GLY A 59 -18.87 5.08 16.52
C GLY A 59 -19.50 5.63 15.24
N GLY A 60 -19.07 6.81 14.80
CA GLY A 60 -19.51 7.46 13.57
C GLY A 60 -20.89 8.10 13.65
N PRO A 61 -21.32 8.75 12.54
CA PRO A 61 -22.64 9.37 12.42
C PRO A 61 -23.82 8.36 12.48
N GLN A 62 -23.55 7.07 12.26
CA GLN A 62 -24.54 5.98 12.30
C GLN A 62 -24.81 5.45 13.73
N GLY A 63 -24.18 6.03 14.75
CA GLY A 63 -24.18 5.49 16.10
C GLY A 63 -25.46 5.74 16.91
N GLU A 64 -26.48 4.91 16.74
CA GLU A 64 -27.34 4.51 17.86
C GLU A 64 -26.66 3.43 18.73
N THR A 65 -25.76 2.63 18.14
CA THR A 65 -25.04 1.53 18.81
C THR A 65 -23.81 1.97 19.61
N GLY A 66 -23.22 3.12 19.29
CA GLY A 66 -22.11 3.71 20.07
C GLY A 66 -22.54 4.32 21.42
N TYR A 67 -23.85 4.45 21.64
CA TYR A 67 -24.43 5.06 22.83
C TYR A 67 -24.58 4.05 23.99
N GLN A 68 -24.83 2.77 23.69
CA GLN A 68 -25.24 1.80 24.72
C GLN A 68 -24.10 1.25 25.58
N ASN A 69 -22.85 1.23 25.09
CA ASN A 69 -21.79 0.50 25.80
C ASN A 69 -20.97 1.32 26.80
N ASN A 70 -21.02 2.66 26.85
CA ASN A 70 -20.14 3.43 27.75
C ASN A 70 -20.66 4.76 28.33
N CYS A 71 -21.88 5.23 28.05
CA CYS A 71 -22.41 6.44 28.71
C CYS A 71 -23.94 6.37 28.87
N LYS A 72 -24.41 6.04 30.07
CA LYS A 72 -25.82 6.24 30.48
C LYS A 72 -26.00 7.71 30.83
N THR A 73 -26.39 8.57 29.90
CA THR A 73 -26.74 9.97 30.24
C THR A 73 -27.96 10.45 29.46
N ILE A 74 -29.05 10.67 30.19
CA ILE A 74 -30.37 11.12 29.73
C ILE A 74 -30.22 12.40 28.86
N GLY A 75 -30.55 12.33 27.57
CA GLY A 75 -30.49 13.45 26.62
C GLY A 75 -30.59 13.02 25.15
N LEU A 76 -30.70 13.97 24.21
CA LEU A 76 -30.70 13.71 22.77
C LEU A 76 -29.45 12.88 22.34
N PRO A 77 -29.56 11.91 21.41
CA PRO A 77 -28.42 11.21 20.83
C PRO A 77 -27.33 12.18 20.36
N VAL A 78 -26.05 11.83 20.54
CA VAL A 78 -24.91 12.69 20.17
C VAL A 78 -24.99 13.19 18.72
N PRO A 79 -25.34 12.35 17.70
CA PRO A 79 -25.50 12.82 16.34
C PRO A 79 -26.55 13.93 16.17
N LYS A 80 -27.70 13.81 16.85
CA LYS A 80 -28.76 14.83 16.81
C LYS A 80 -28.32 16.16 17.46
N ARG A 81 -27.54 16.09 18.54
CA ARG A 81 -26.94 17.29 19.15
C ARG A 81 -25.96 17.96 18.21
N ILE A 82 -25.09 17.19 17.55
CA ILE A 82 -24.14 17.74 16.56
C ILE A 82 -24.90 18.39 15.40
N GLU A 83 -25.97 17.74 14.90
CA GLU A 83 -26.81 18.29 13.84
C GLU A 83 -27.36 19.68 14.16
N GLN A 84 -27.78 19.90 15.41
CA GLN A 84 -28.42 21.16 15.85
C GLN A 84 -27.41 22.25 16.26
N THR A 85 -26.20 21.87 16.65
CA THR A 85 -25.26 22.81 17.32
C THR A 85 -24.06 23.19 16.46
N HIS A 86 -23.72 22.42 15.43
CA HIS A 86 -22.51 22.63 14.63
C HIS A 86 -22.84 23.19 13.25
N THR A 87 -21.95 24.05 12.73
CA THR A 87 -22.07 24.57 11.36
C THR A 87 -21.87 23.45 10.34
N ARG A 88 -22.20 23.74 9.07
CA ARG A 88 -21.99 22.83 7.94
C ARG A 88 -20.54 22.34 7.85
N GLU A 89 -19.58 23.24 7.96
CA GLU A 89 -18.14 22.97 7.86
C GLU A 89 -17.66 22.14 9.04
N GLN A 90 -18.13 22.47 10.25
CA GLN A 90 -17.81 21.70 11.45
C GLN A 90 -18.33 20.27 11.37
N LYS A 91 -19.56 20.07 10.87
CA LYS A 91 -20.14 18.73 10.64
C LYS A 91 -19.32 17.93 9.63
N LYS A 92 -18.93 18.55 8.52
CA LYS A 92 -18.06 17.89 7.52
C LYS A 92 -16.73 17.46 8.11
N ILE A 93 -16.04 18.33 8.86
CA ILE A 93 -14.76 17.97 9.48
C ILE A 93 -14.92 16.88 10.54
N LEU A 94 -16.01 16.90 11.31
CA LEU A 94 -16.30 15.85 12.29
C LEU A 94 -16.57 14.50 11.63
N ASN A 95 -17.35 14.49 10.55
CA ASN A 95 -17.64 13.30 9.76
C ASN A 95 -16.38 12.74 9.12
N LEU A 96 -15.56 13.60 8.51
CA LEU A 96 -14.27 13.20 7.94
C LEU A 96 -13.35 12.64 9.01
N SER A 97 -13.31 13.25 10.20
CA SER A 97 -12.49 12.79 11.33
C SER A 97 -12.92 11.40 11.81
N ALA A 98 -14.22 11.17 11.92
CA ALA A 98 -14.77 9.88 12.30
C ALA A 98 -14.49 8.81 11.22
N GLU A 99 -14.71 9.14 9.95
CA GLU A 99 -14.45 8.24 8.82
C GLU A 99 -12.96 7.93 8.65
N TRP A 100 -12.10 8.93 8.86
CA TRP A 100 -10.65 8.76 8.85
C TRP A 100 -10.22 7.76 9.91
N LEU A 101 -10.74 7.90 11.14
CA LEU A 101 -10.39 7.02 12.23
C LEU A 101 -10.94 5.60 12.04
N GLN A 102 -12.14 5.45 11.50
CA GLN A 102 -12.84 4.15 11.41
C GLN A 102 -12.53 3.36 10.13
N SER A 103 -12.29 4.05 9.02
CA SER A 103 -12.24 3.47 7.68
C SER A 103 -10.91 3.74 6.98
N TYR A 104 -10.51 5.01 6.81
CA TYR A 104 -9.34 5.34 6.00
C TYR A 104 -8.03 4.95 6.67
N MET A 105 -7.82 5.34 7.93
CA MET A 105 -6.61 5.01 8.68
C MET A 105 -6.35 3.49 8.75
N PRO A 106 -7.30 2.62 9.16
CA PRO A 106 -7.03 1.19 9.17
C PRO A 106 -6.82 0.63 7.76
N HIS A 107 -7.50 1.15 6.73
CA HIS A 107 -7.23 0.75 5.35
C HIS A 107 -5.80 1.07 4.93
N ILE A 108 -5.36 2.31 5.14
CA ILE A 108 -4.03 2.82 4.78
C ILE A 108 -2.93 2.08 5.52
N LEU A 109 -3.08 1.86 6.83
CA LEU A 109 -2.10 1.14 7.65
C LEU A 109 -1.94 -0.33 7.27
N THR A 110 -2.89 -0.93 6.54
CA THR A 110 -2.75 -2.30 6.04
C THR A 110 -1.92 -2.40 4.77
N LYS A 111 -1.66 -1.27 4.09
CA LYS A 111 -0.91 -1.24 2.83
C LYS A 111 0.59 -1.30 3.09
N ILE A 112 1.29 -1.96 2.17
CA ILE A 112 2.73 -2.15 2.24
C ILE A 112 3.39 -1.17 1.26
N ASP A 113 4.30 -0.34 1.78
CA ASP A 113 5.10 0.60 1.01
C ASP A 113 6.00 -0.16 0.01
N ARG A 114 6.14 0.41 -1.18
CA ARG A 114 6.80 -0.16 -2.37
C ARG A 114 6.22 -1.52 -2.84
N VAL A 115 5.06 -1.95 -2.34
CA VAL A 115 4.35 -3.15 -2.83
C VAL A 115 2.93 -2.81 -3.27
N SER A 116 2.21 -2.04 -2.44
CA SER A 116 0.86 -1.54 -2.75
C SER A 116 0.87 -0.08 -3.20
N TYR A 117 1.80 0.71 -2.68
CA TYR A 117 1.93 2.14 -2.96
C TYR A 117 3.38 2.60 -2.71
N GLY A 118 3.76 3.77 -3.18
CA GLY A 118 5.07 4.38 -2.90
C GLY A 118 5.29 5.64 -3.74
N LEU A 119 6.45 6.28 -3.61
CA LEU A 119 6.85 7.37 -4.49
C LEU A 119 7.54 6.83 -5.75
N LEU A 120 7.47 7.61 -6.83
CA LEU A 120 8.32 7.41 -7.99
C LEU A 120 9.73 7.94 -7.69
N LEU A 121 10.71 7.04 -7.72
CA LEU A 121 12.12 7.39 -7.62
C LEU A 121 12.63 7.99 -8.94
N GLU A 122 13.79 8.64 -8.92
CA GLU A 122 14.41 9.22 -10.12
C GLU A 122 14.56 8.18 -11.25
N GLU A 123 15.02 6.98 -10.90
CA GLU A 123 15.15 5.85 -11.81
C GLU A 123 13.80 5.34 -12.35
N ASP A 124 12.74 5.43 -11.53
CA ASP A 124 11.40 5.02 -11.96
C ASP A 124 10.92 6.01 -13.03
N MET A 125 11.09 7.31 -12.79
CA MET A 125 10.63 8.40 -13.67
C MET A 125 11.23 8.36 -15.08
N GLU A 126 12.45 7.84 -15.26
CA GLU A 126 13.08 7.68 -16.59
C GLU A 126 12.26 6.79 -17.54
N ASN A 127 11.46 5.87 -16.99
CA ASN A 127 10.65 4.92 -17.78
C ASN A 127 9.27 5.48 -18.18
N PHE A 128 8.95 6.72 -17.80
CA PHE A 128 7.64 7.31 -18.03
C PHE A 128 7.68 8.48 -19.03
N PRO A 129 6.54 8.80 -19.66
CA PRO A 129 6.46 9.93 -20.59
C PRO A 129 6.83 11.26 -19.93
N GLU A 130 7.49 12.15 -20.68
CA GLU A 130 7.89 13.49 -20.20
C GLU A 130 6.70 14.28 -19.60
N ASN A 131 5.52 14.13 -20.21
CA ASN A 131 4.27 14.82 -19.85
C ASN A 131 3.51 14.16 -18.67
N MET A 132 4.20 13.43 -17.79
CA MET A 132 3.55 12.85 -16.61
C MET A 132 2.94 13.94 -15.70
N PRO A 133 1.69 13.76 -15.22
CA PRO A 133 1.05 14.68 -14.27
C PRO A 133 1.87 14.92 -13.00
N ALA A 134 1.79 16.15 -12.48
CA ALA A 134 2.46 16.51 -11.22
C ALA A 134 1.97 15.67 -10.02
N SER A 135 0.69 15.24 -10.04
CA SER A 135 0.12 14.30 -9.06
C SER A 135 0.97 13.04 -8.95
N ARG A 136 1.29 12.36 -10.06
CA ARG A 136 2.13 11.15 -10.04
C ARG A 136 3.56 11.42 -9.62
N LYS A 137 4.14 12.56 -10.03
CA LYS A 137 5.53 12.91 -9.68
C LYS A 137 5.70 13.17 -8.18
N LEU A 138 4.67 13.73 -7.51
CA LEU A 138 4.78 14.24 -6.15
C LEU A 138 4.00 13.44 -5.10
N MET A 139 2.97 12.68 -5.49
CA MET A 139 2.09 11.93 -4.58
C MET A 139 2.40 10.43 -4.62
N GLY A 140 1.87 9.68 -3.64
CA GLY A 140 1.95 8.22 -3.63
C GLY A 140 1.20 7.61 -4.82
N VAL A 141 1.85 6.72 -5.57
CA VAL A 141 1.27 6.01 -6.71
C VAL A 141 1.00 4.54 -6.36
N PRO A 142 0.01 3.88 -7.00
CA PRO A 142 -0.23 2.44 -6.84
C PRO A 142 0.90 1.61 -7.44
N PHE A 143 1.20 0.48 -6.81
CA PHE A 143 2.17 -0.51 -7.29
C PHE A 143 1.43 -1.77 -7.75
N VAL A 144 1.89 -2.38 -8.85
CA VAL A 144 1.35 -3.67 -9.33
C VAL A 144 2.00 -4.86 -8.63
N GLY A 145 3.08 -4.60 -7.92
CA GLY A 145 3.65 -5.42 -6.87
C GLY A 145 5.00 -4.85 -6.45
N LYS A 146 5.84 -5.68 -5.83
CA LYS A 146 7.11 -5.23 -5.23
C LYS A 146 7.98 -4.41 -6.19
N ASP A 147 8.25 -3.17 -5.82
CA ASP A 147 9.11 -2.19 -6.51
C ASP A 147 8.71 -1.88 -7.96
N VAL A 148 7.49 -2.26 -8.38
CA VAL A 148 6.98 -2.00 -9.73
C VAL A 148 5.78 -1.05 -9.63
N PRO A 149 5.98 0.27 -9.85
CA PRO A 149 4.88 1.22 -9.88
C PRO A 149 3.98 0.94 -11.09
N SER A 150 2.66 1.11 -10.91
CA SER A 150 1.72 1.00 -12.03
C SER A 150 1.97 2.10 -13.04
N ILE A 151 1.91 1.82 -14.35
CA ILE A 151 2.25 2.77 -15.42
C ILE A 151 1.34 4.02 -15.42
N SER A 152 0.05 3.82 -15.18
CA SER A 152 -0.95 4.89 -15.35
C SER A 152 -1.99 4.98 -14.24
N SER A 153 -2.06 4.01 -13.33
CA SER A 153 -3.08 4.02 -12.28
C SER A 153 -2.80 5.09 -11.24
N GLU A 154 -3.86 5.71 -10.73
CA GLU A 154 -3.85 6.63 -9.59
C GLU A 154 -4.89 6.17 -8.56
N PHE A 155 -4.72 6.58 -7.30
CA PHE A 155 -5.72 6.31 -6.28
C PHE A 155 -6.95 7.18 -6.51
N ALA A 156 -8.13 6.55 -6.56
CA ALA A 156 -9.36 7.26 -6.82
C ALA A 156 -9.78 8.16 -5.64
N GLN A 157 -9.72 7.65 -4.40
CA GLN A 157 -10.16 8.37 -3.20
C GLN A 157 -9.05 9.32 -2.68
N PRO A 158 -9.18 10.66 -2.80
CA PRO A 158 -8.20 11.64 -2.34
C PRO A 158 -7.78 11.48 -0.87
N ASP A 159 -8.68 11.15 0.05
CA ASP A 159 -8.32 10.99 1.45
C ASP A 159 -7.33 9.84 1.68
N VAL A 160 -7.57 8.72 0.98
CA VAL A 160 -6.65 7.57 0.99
C VAL A 160 -5.33 7.95 0.33
N LEU A 161 -5.36 8.67 -0.81
CA LEU A 161 -4.17 9.17 -1.49
C LEU A 161 -3.33 10.08 -0.59
N ILE A 162 -3.94 11.01 0.14
CA ILE A 162 -3.25 11.91 1.08
C ILE A 162 -2.54 11.09 2.16
N GLY A 163 -3.24 10.16 2.81
CA GLY A 163 -2.65 9.36 3.87
C GLY A 163 -1.55 8.42 3.38
N LEU A 164 -1.72 7.79 2.21
CA LEU A 164 -0.66 6.98 1.58
C LEU A 164 0.54 7.84 1.19
N THR A 165 0.31 9.05 0.66
CA THR A 165 1.40 9.99 0.32
C THR A 165 2.19 10.38 1.56
N ILE A 166 1.50 10.71 2.67
CA ILE A 166 2.17 11.00 3.95
C ILE A 166 3.02 9.81 4.37
N LEU A 167 2.48 8.58 4.35
CA LEU A 167 3.25 7.40 4.73
C LEU A 167 4.44 7.14 3.81
N ALA A 168 4.28 7.31 2.49
CA ALA A 168 5.36 7.10 1.52
C ALA A 168 6.54 8.04 1.82
N TYR A 169 6.31 9.34 1.99
CA TYR A 169 7.38 10.26 2.41
C TYR A 169 7.94 9.96 3.81
N ARG A 170 7.14 9.38 4.71
CA ARG A 170 7.61 9.00 6.06
C ARG A 170 8.49 7.75 6.04
N TYR A 171 8.31 6.85 5.07
CA TYR A 171 9.10 5.63 4.94
C TYR A 171 10.29 5.81 4.00
N GLU A 172 10.08 6.44 2.84
CA GLU A 172 11.10 6.65 1.80
C GLU A 172 11.96 7.91 2.06
N GLY A 173 11.39 8.91 2.72
CA GLY A 173 11.99 10.23 2.89
C GLY A 173 11.78 11.13 1.66
N LEU A 174 12.29 12.36 1.75
CA LEU A 174 12.36 13.25 0.59
C LEU A 174 13.43 12.80 -0.39
N ARG A 175 13.22 13.09 -1.67
CA ARG A 175 14.24 13.01 -2.72
C ARG A 175 15.12 14.26 -2.67
N LEU A 176 16.28 14.21 -3.33
CA LEU A 176 17.16 15.36 -3.42
C LEU A 176 16.45 16.54 -4.11
N SER A 177 15.71 16.26 -5.18
CA SER A 177 14.88 17.24 -5.89
C SER A 177 13.84 17.92 -5.00
N ASP A 178 13.23 17.17 -4.06
CA ASP A 178 12.24 17.71 -3.13
C ASP A 178 12.88 18.70 -2.14
N VAL A 179 14.08 18.38 -1.63
CA VAL A 179 14.84 19.28 -0.75
C VAL A 179 15.28 20.54 -1.48
N ILE A 180 15.69 20.43 -2.75
CA ILE A 180 16.01 21.59 -3.60
C ILE A 180 14.79 22.51 -3.73
N GLU A 181 13.63 21.96 -4.05
CA GLU A 181 12.39 22.73 -4.22
C GLU A 181 11.97 23.43 -2.91
N LEU A 182 12.09 22.75 -1.78
CA LEU A 182 11.83 23.35 -0.47
C LEU A 182 12.78 24.52 -0.17
N VAL A 183 14.08 24.36 -0.43
CA VAL A 183 15.06 25.43 -0.16
C VAL A 183 14.77 26.63 -1.06
N LYS A 184 14.38 26.43 -2.31
CA LYS A 184 13.96 27.53 -3.21
C LYS A 184 12.76 28.29 -2.64
N GLU A 185 11.73 27.57 -2.20
CA GLU A 185 10.55 28.19 -1.59
C GLU A 185 10.91 29.03 -0.36
N LEU A 186 11.73 28.49 0.55
CA LEU A 186 12.20 29.22 1.73
C LEU A 186 13.07 30.42 1.37
N GLN A 187 13.92 30.33 0.34
CA GLN A 187 14.73 31.44 -0.13
C GLN A 187 13.90 32.56 -0.77
N ASP A 188 12.87 32.20 -1.52
CA ASP A 188 11.95 33.17 -2.11
C ASP A 188 11.11 33.86 -1.04
N ALA A 189 10.62 33.12 -0.03
CA ALA A 189 9.95 33.69 1.13
C ALA A 189 10.89 34.63 1.93
N LEU A 190 12.13 34.20 2.18
CA LEU A 190 13.14 34.99 2.90
C LEU A 190 13.38 36.37 2.26
N ARG A 191 13.36 36.47 0.93
CA ARG A 191 13.54 37.75 0.21
C ARG A 191 12.41 38.75 0.47
N ASN A 192 11.20 38.24 0.73
CA ASN A 192 10.01 39.05 0.99
C ASN A 192 9.83 39.37 2.49
N GLU A 193 10.54 38.68 3.37
CA GLU A 193 10.48 38.88 4.83
C GLU A 193 11.32 40.08 5.28
N ILE A 194 10.79 40.85 6.23
CA ILE A 194 11.41 42.07 6.78
C ILE A 194 12.27 41.73 8.01
N GLY A 195 13.39 42.42 8.18
CA GLY A 195 14.28 42.32 9.34
C GLY A 195 15.67 41.74 9.03
N PRO A 196 16.52 41.55 10.06
CA PRO A 196 17.85 40.96 9.90
C PRO A 196 17.76 39.55 9.29
N PRO A 197 18.58 39.20 8.26
CA PRO A 197 18.40 37.97 7.49
C PRO A 197 18.30 36.67 8.29
N ASN A 198 19.06 36.53 9.37
CA ASN A 198 19.04 35.31 10.21
C ASN A 198 17.82 35.23 11.14
N ASP A 199 17.18 36.37 11.45
CA ASP A 199 16.04 36.44 12.37
C ASP A 199 14.69 36.28 11.67
N ARG A 200 14.70 36.30 10.34
CA ARG A 200 13.50 36.16 9.52
C ARG A 200 12.87 34.77 9.68
N PRO A 201 11.53 34.65 9.61
CA PRO A 201 10.83 33.37 9.82
C PRO A 201 11.38 32.20 9.00
N SER A 202 11.64 32.39 7.70
CA SER A 202 12.15 31.34 6.82
C SER A 202 13.54 30.83 7.23
N ALA A 203 14.43 31.74 7.66
CA ALA A 203 15.76 31.37 8.17
C ALA A 203 15.66 30.56 9.48
N LYS A 204 14.76 30.96 10.39
CA LYS A 204 14.50 30.23 11.65
C LYS A 204 13.90 28.84 11.41
N VAL A 205 12.98 28.72 10.46
CA VAL A 205 12.40 27.43 10.05
C VAL A 205 13.48 26.50 9.49
N PHE A 206 14.34 27.01 8.59
CA PHE A 206 15.46 26.25 8.04
C PHE A 206 16.45 25.79 9.13
N GLN A 207 16.81 26.68 10.06
CA GLN A 207 17.69 26.35 11.18
C GLN A 207 17.07 25.30 12.12
N ARG A 208 15.75 25.38 12.35
CA ARG A 208 14.99 24.36 13.10
C ARG A 208 15.08 22.99 12.43
N TYR A 209 14.98 22.92 11.11
CA TYR A 209 15.13 21.65 10.39
C TYR A 209 16.52 21.04 10.51
N ILE A 210 17.58 21.86 10.40
CA ILE A 210 18.96 21.42 10.63
C ILE A 210 19.10 20.86 12.05
N ARG A 211 18.57 21.57 13.06
CA ARG A 211 18.62 21.12 14.46
C ARG A 211 17.91 19.78 14.65
N LEU A 212 16.69 19.64 14.14
CA LEU A 212 15.92 18.38 14.23
C LEU A 212 16.63 17.23 13.50
N GLY A 213 17.24 17.51 12.34
CA GLY A 213 18.03 16.52 11.60
C GLY A 213 19.27 16.06 12.38
N LYS A 214 19.97 16.98 13.07
CA LYS A 214 21.10 16.64 13.95
C LYS A 214 20.64 15.76 15.11
N GLU A 215 19.56 16.15 15.80
CA GLU A 215 18.96 15.35 16.88
C GLU A 215 18.58 13.93 16.42
N GLN A 216 18.00 13.80 15.22
CA GLN A 216 17.64 12.52 14.62
C GLN A 216 18.88 11.67 14.26
N ALA A 217 19.92 12.29 13.69
CA ALA A 217 21.18 11.61 13.37
C ALA A 217 21.86 11.08 14.65
N ASP A 218 21.91 11.89 15.70
CA ASP A 218 22.48 11.51 17.00
C ASP A 218 21.72 10.33 17.62
N GLN A 219 20.39 10.37 17.59
CA GLN A 219 19.56 9.25 18.07
C GLN A 219 19.80 7.95 17.29
N LYS A 220 19.96 8.05 15.96
CA LYS A 220 20.24 6.89 15.10
C LYS A 220 21.62 6.31 15.41
N TRP A 221 22.65 7.16 15.49
CA TRP A 221 24.00 6.75 15.83
C TRP A 221 24.05 6.06 17.20
N ARG A 222 23.37 6.60 18.22
CA ARG A 222 23.25 5.97 19.55
C ARG A 222 22.65 4.56 19.47
N LYS A 223 21.60 4.36 18.67
CA LYS A 223 20.97 3.04 18.48
C LYS A 223 21.90 2.05 17.77
N ASP A 224 22.64 2.50 16.76
CA ASP A 224 23.54 1.65 15.99
C ASP A 224 24.77 1.23 16.81
N GLN A 225 25.32 2.12 17.66
CA GLN A 225 26.39 1.78 18.60
C GLN A 225 25.94 0.74 19.63
N VAL A 226 24.75 0.91 20.21
CA VAL A 226 24.18 -0.08 21.15
C VAL A 226 23.99 -1.45 20.47
N ARG A 227 23.52 -1.49 19.22
CA ARG A 227 23.37 -2.73 18.45
C ARG A 227 24.72 -3.40 18.13
N SER A 228 25.71 -2.63 17.73
CA SER A 228 27.08 -3.10 17.46
C SER A 228 27.74 -3.70 18.71
N HIS A 229 27.61 -3.01 19.85
CA HIS A 229 28.15 -3.47 21.13
C HIS A 229 27.47 -4.76 21.61
N MET A 230 26.13 -4.83 21.54
CA MET A 230 25.36 -6.05 21.84
C MET A 230 25.74 -7.24 20.94
N SER A 231 26.10 -6.98 19.68
CA SER A 231 26.56 -8.02 18.75
C SER A 231 27.99 -8.51 19.07
N ARG A 232 28.88 -7.61 19.47
CA ARG A 232 30.25 -7.95 19.96
C ARG A 232 30.22 -8.70 21.29
N GLU A 233 29.35 -8.30 22.21
CA GLU A 233 29.10 -8.97 23.48
C GLU A 233 28.63 -10.43 23.27
N LYS A 234 27.70 -10.65 22.33
CA LYS A 234 27.19 -11.98 21.97
C LYS A 234 28.27 -12.89 21.37
N ARG A 235 29.27 -12.29 20.69
CA ARG A 235 30.48 -12.99 20.21
C ARG A 235 31.47 -13.29 21.34
N ARG A 236 31.57 -12.43 22.36
CA ARG A 236 32.51 -12.57 23.50
C ARG A 236 32.04 -13.50 24.62
N ARG A 237 30.74 -13.71 24.80
CA ARG A 237 30.17 -14.70 25.75
C ARG A 237 30.47 -16.17 25.41
N HIS A 238 31.35 -16.45 24.44
CA HIS A 238 31.99 -17.75 24.23
C HIS A 238 33.36 -17.86 24.93
N SER A 239 33.74 -16.88 25.76
CA SER A 239 34.92 -16.87 26.61
C SER A 239 34.49 -16.59 28.04
N SER A 240 34.71 -17.54 28.94
CA SER A 240 34.34 -17.47 30.36
C SER A 240 35.39 -16.69 31.16
N ASP A 241 35.03 -15.53 31.72
CA ASP A 241 35.69 -15.02 32.93
C ASP A 241 34.83 -13.95 33.63
N ASP A 242 34.44 -14.23 34.87
CA ASP A 242 33.45 -13.47 35.67
C ASP A 242 33.99 -12.17 36.33
N LYS A 243 35.19 -11.71 35.96
CA LYS A 243 35.80 -10.48 36.52
C LYS A 243 35.46 -9.19 35.76
N GLU A 244 34.96 -9.26 34.53
CA GLU A 244 34.73 -8.09 33.64
C GLU A 244 33.42 -7.32 33.88
N ASN A 245 32.45 -7.88 34.61
CA ASN A 245 31.12 -7.26 34.75
C ASN A 245 31.09 -5.99 35.63
N ARG A 246 32.10 -5.79 36.50
CA ARG A 246 32.24 -4.53 37.28
C ARG A 246 32.87 -3.40 36.47
N ASP A 247 33.70 -3.71 35.48
CA ASP A 247 34.39 -2.74 34.64
C ASP A 247 33.43 -2.09 33.61
N LEU A 248 32.43 -2.87 33.16
CA LEU A 248 31.39 -2.42 32.22
C LEU A 248 30.48 -1.29 32.74
N MET A 249 30.20 -1.23 34.05
CA MET A 249 29.42 -0.10 34.60
C MET A 249 30.25 1.18 34.67
N GLN A 250 31.56 1.06 34.88
CA GLN A 250 32.48 2.20 34.98
C GLN A 250 32.80 2.79 33.60
N VAL A 251 33.05 1.93 32.60
CA VAL A 251 33.20 2.34 31.19
C VAL A 251 31.93 3.00 30.66
N ARG A 252 30.74 2.51 31.05
CA ARG A 252 29.46 3.12 30.67
C ARG A 252 29.27 4.50 31.32
N LYS A 253 29.74 4.70 32.55
CA LYS A 253 29.67 5.99 33.25
C LYS A 253 30.65 7.02 32.66
N GLU A 254 31.89 6.61 32.41
CA GLU A 254 32.93 7.45 31.79
C GLU A 254 32.59 7.81 30.32
N TYR A 255 31.93 6.92 29.58
CA TYR A 255 31.49 7.19 28.21
C TYR A 255 30.29 8.14 28.16
N VAL A 256 29.36 8.05 29.12
CA VAL A 256 28.24 9.00 29.26
C VAL A 256 28.73 10.37 29.72
N GLU A 257 29.71 10.44 30.63
CA GLU A 257 30.34 11.71 31.06
C GLU A 257 31.11 12.39 29.91
N LYS A 258 31.80 11.64 29.04
CA LYS A 258 32.45 12.19 27.83
C LYS A 258 31.48 12.69 26.75
N MET A 259 30.22 12.23 26.73
CA MET A 259 29.20 12.68 25.76
C MET A 259 28.52 14.00 26.14
N VAL A 260 28.65 14.46 27.39
CA VAL A 260 28.01 15.71 27.86
C VAL A 260 28.85 16.94 27.51
N THR A 261 30.11 16.76 27.10
CA THR A 261 31.09 17.86 26.99
C THR A 261 31.71 18.07 25.61
N ASP A 262 31.45 17.26 24.60
CA ASP A 262 32.17 17.33 23.31
C ASP A 262 31.31 17.88 22.15
N GLU A 263 31.70 19.06 21.65
CA GLU A 263 31.12 19.78 20.50
C GLU A 263 31.39 19.09 19.12
N HIS A 264 31.82 17.83 19.08
CA HIS A 264 32.33 17.17 17.87
C HIS A 264 31.59 15.88 17.45
N THR A 265 30.25 15.93 17.28
CA THR A 265 29.50 14.95 16.47
C THR A 265 29.72 15.22 14.97
N PRO A 266 29.70 14.20 14.07
CA PRO A 266 30.28 14.31 12.74
C PRO A 266 29.68 15.45 11.91
N VAL A 267 30.60 16.15 11.24
CA VAL A 267 30.52 17.49 10.68
C VAL A 267 29.53 17.61 9.51
N PHE A 268 28.22 17.60 9.78
CA PHE A 268 27.24 18.17 8.83
C PHE A 268 27.26 19.71 8.97
N ARG A 269 28.32 20.34 8.44
CA ARG A 269 28.39 21.80 8.33
C ARG A 269 27.46 22.23 7.19
N VAL A 270 26.31 22.76 7.59
CA VAL A 270 25.29 23.32 6.68
C VAL A 270 25.21 24.82 6.93
N ASN A 271 25.40 25.62 5.88
CA ASN A 271 25.32 27.07 5.92
C ASN A 271 23.89 27.54 6.26
N PRO A 272 23.72 28.65 7.01
CA PRO A 272 22.42 29.29 7.18
C PRO A 272 21.74 29.65 5.86
N LEU A 273 20.40 29.65 5.83
CA LEU A 273 19.59 29.90 4.64
C LEU A 273 20.03 31.15 3.82
N PRO A 274 20.36 32.32 4.43
CA PRO A 274 20.72 33.51 3.65
C PRO A 274 21.99 33.37 2.81
N ILE A 275 22.91 32.48 3.20
CA ILE A 275 24.19 32.25 2.50
C ILE A 275 24.29 30.83 1.92
N PHE A 276 23.21 30.05 1.99
CA PHE A 276 23.15 28.71 1.43
C PHE A 276 22.99 28.78 -0.10
N GLN A 277 23.88 28.13 -0.84
CA GLN A 277 23.85 28.12 -2.31
C GLN A 277 23.47 26.73 -2.81
N LEU A 278 22.43 26.65 -3.64
CA LEU A 278 21.99 25.39 -4.25
C LEU A 278 23.01 24.79 -5.23
N SER A 279 23.90 25.62 -5.77
CA SER A 279 25.01 25.19 -6.64
C SER A 279 26.14 24.50 -5.87
N ASP A 280 26.22 24.68 -4.55
CA ASP A 280 27.20 23.99 -3.71
C ASP A 280 26.70 22.57 -3.42
N THR A 281 27.20 21.62 -4.21
CA THR A 281 26.81 20.21 -4.14
C THR A 281 27.18 19.58 -2.80
N TYR A 282 28.26 20.02 -2.15
CA TYR A 282 28.69 19.51 -0.85
C TYR A 282 27.73 19.95 0.26
N GLN A 283 27.39 21.24 0.30
CA GLN A 283 26.39 21.80 1.22
C GLN A 283 25.02 21.14 1.02
N LEU A 284 24.60 20.96 -0.24
CA LEU A 284 23.33 20.34 -0.58
C LEU A 284 23.26 18.86 -0.18
N GLN A 285 24.32 18.08 -0.42
CA GLN A 285 24.39 16.69 0.01
C GLN A 285 24.38 16.56 1.54
N ASN A 286 25.11 17.43 2.25
CA ASN A 286 25.10 17.46 3.71
C ASN A 286 23.71 17.78 4.27
N LEU A 287 23.05 18.81 3.71
CA LEU A 287 21.67 19.15 4.07
C LEU A 287 20.75 17.95 3.82
N TYR A 288 20.78 17.38 2.62
CA TYR A 288 19.94 16.25 2.23
C TYR A 288 20.11 15.05 3.16
N ALA A 289 21.35 14.64 3.44
CA ALA A 289 21.66 13.53 4.35
C ALA A 289 21.10 13.77 5.76
N LEU A 290 21.09 15.03 6.20
CA LEU A 290 20.63 15.43 7.52
C LEU A 290 19.11 15.50 7.63
N VAL A 291 18.42 16.03 6.60
CA VAL A 291 17.02 16.45 6.73
C VAL A 291 16.00 15.58 5.98
N LYS A 292 16.42 14.69 5.07
CA LYS A 292 15.50 13.93 4.21
C LYS A 292 14.41 13.14 4.95
N GLY A 293 14.69 12.72 6.19
CA GLY A 293 13.78 11.93 7.02
C GLY A 293 13.14 12.71 8.18
N VAL A 294 13.28 14.04 8.22
CA VAL A 294 12.77 14.88 9.32
C VAL A 294 11.26 15.06 9.18
N PRO A 295 10.43 14.57 10.13
CA PRO A 295 8.97 14.60 10.00
C PRO A 295 8.36 15.99 9.83
N ASP A 296 8.86 16.98 10.58
CA ASP A 296 8.40 18.37 10.49
C ASP A 296 8.65 19.01 9.12
N LEU A 297 9.79 18.67 8.51
CA LEU A 297 10.16 19.18 7.20
C LEU A 297 9.29 18.51 6.13
N ILE A 298 9.12 17.18 6.19
CA ILE A 298 8.19 16.45 5.31
C ILE A 298 6.78 17.03 5.41
N HIS A 299 6.29 17.31 6.63
CA HIS A 299 4.98 17.91 6.84
C HIS A 299 4.85 19.31 6.22
N HIS A 300 5.90 20.14 6.31
CA HIS A 300 5.92 21.45 5.65
C HIS A 300 5.92 21.30 4.13
N TYR A 301 6.80 20.46 3.58
CA TYR A 301 6.89 20.21 2.13
C TYR A 301 5.55 19.74 1.56
N LEU A 302 4.89 18.80 2.23
CA LEU A 302 3.60 18.29 1.81
C LEU A 302 2.51 19.38 1.81
N ASN A 303 2.42 20.19 2.87
CA ASN A 303 1.36 21.19 2.99
C ASN A 303 1.58 22.46 2.17
N GLN A 304 2.82 22.92 2.01
CA GLN A 304 3.12 24.18 1.33
C GLN A 304 3.37 24.00 -0.16
N ILE A 305 3.86 22.83 -0.58
CA ILE A 305 4.29 22.61 -1.97
C ILE A 305 3.44 21.52 -2.63
N VAL A 306 3.41 20.30 -2.08
CA VAL A 306 2.83 19.16 -2.80
C VAL A 306 1.31 19.24 -2.88
N PHE A 307 0.60 19.34 -1.76
CA PHE A 307 -0.86 19.31 -1.71
C PHE A 307 -1.51 20.51 -2.44
N PRO A 308 -1.04 21.75 -2.32
CA PRO A 308 -1.58 22.87 -3.09
C PRO A 308 -1.44 22.68 -4.61
N LYS A 309 -0.33 22.07 -5.07
CA LYS A 309 -0.07 21.79 -6.49
C LYS A 309 -0.88 20.60 -7.04
N THR A 310 -1.33 19.67 -6.19
CA THR A 310 -1.83 18.35 -6.64
C THR A 310 -3.25 18.00 -6.21
N LEU A 311 -3.81 18.63 -5.18
CA LEU A 311 -5.17 18.31 -4.68
C LEU A 311 -6.29 19.13 -5.34
N GLN A 312 -5.99 19.87 -6.40
CA GLN A 312 -7.02 20.44 -7.27
C GLN A 312 -7.73 19.29 -7.98
N HIS A 313 -9.03 19.13 -7.74
CA HIS A 313 -9.83 18.05 -8.31
C HIS A 313 -10.98 18.60 -9.15
N GLN A 314 -11.47 17.76 -10.06
CA GLN A 314 -12.65 18.02 -10.85
C GLN A 314 -13.82 17.24 -10.25
N GLU A 315 -15.01 17.85 -10.21
CA GLU A 315 -16.21 17.19 -9.69
C GLU A 315 -16.71 16.04 -10.58
N THR A 316 -16.32 16.04 -11.86
CA THR A 316 -16.73 15.02 -12.83
C THR A 316 -15.57 14.61 -13.73
N LYS A 317 -15.55 13.32 -14.12
CA LYS A 317 -14.71 12.81 -15.21
C LYS A 317 -15.57 12.14 -16.26
N LEU A 318 -15.05 12.12 -17.48
CA LEU A 318 -15.49 11.15 -18.47
C LEU A 318 -14.95 9.78 -18.06
N SER A 319 -15.83 8.80 -17.94
CA SER A 319 -15.44 7.44 -17.58
C SER A 319 -15.56 6.49 -18.76
N ALA A 320 -14.62 5.56 -18.84
CA ALA A 320 -14.71 4.33 -19.62
C ALA A 320 -14.56 3.15 -18.65
N SER A 321 -15.17 2.03 -18.98
CA SER A 321 -15.20 0.81 -18.19
C SER A 321 -14.79 -0.38 -19.05
N GLY A 322 -14.03 -1.32 -18.46
CA GLY A 322 -13.71 -2.60 -19.13
C GLY A 322 -14.96 -3.39 -19.55
N GLN A 323 -16.11 -3.12 -18.91
CA GLN A 323 -17.42 -3.60 -19.31
C GLN A 323 -17.73 -3.31 -20.79
N GLU A 324 -17.24 -2.21 -21.34
CA GLU A 324 -17.48 -1.84 -22.74
C GLU A 324 -16.70 -2.70 -23.74
N LEU A 325 -15.57 -3.28 -23.32
CA LEU A 325 -14.83 -4.27 -24.09
C LEU A 325 -15.55 -5.63 -24.08
N GLY A 326 -16.13 -6.01 -22.94
CA GLY A 326 -16.84 -7.27 -22.77
C GLY A 326 -18.31 -7.25 -23.23
N GLY A 327 -18.92 -6.07 -23.33
CA GLY A 327 -20.28 -5.86 -23.83
C GLY A 327 -20.35 -5.58 -25.34
N ALA A 328 -21.56 -5.48 -25.87
CA ALA A 328 -21.78 -5.22 -27.30
C ALA A 328 -21.67 -3.74 -27.72
N ILE A 329 -21.23 -2.86 -26.82
CA ILE A 329 -21.20 -1.40 -27.06
C ILE A 329 -20.08 -0.98 -28.02
N LEU A 330 -18.88 -1.57 -27.91
CA LEU A 330 -17.74 -1.32 -28.81
C LEU A 330 -17.58 -2.41 -29.88
N PHE A 331 -17.68 -3.68 -29.47
CA PHE A 331 -17.42 -4.82 -30.37
C PHE A 331 -18.63 -5.74 -30.45
N PRO A 332 -19.14 -6.07 -31.65
CA PRO A 332 -20.31 -6.95 -31.79
C PRO A 332 -19.98 -8.43 -31.52
N ARG A 333 -18.76 -8.88 -31.83
CA ARG A 333 -18.28 -10.25 -31.59
C ARG A 333 -17.07 -10.22 -30.67
N ARG A 334 -17.04 -11.13 -29.70
CA ARG A 334 -16.05 -11.20 -28.63
C ARG A 334 -15.69 -12.66 -28.39
N LEU A 335 -14.41 -12.98 -28.33
CA LEU A 335 -13.88 -14.31 -28.04
C LEU A 335 -12.75 -14.12 -27.02
N GLY A 336 -12.74 -14.94 -25.97
CA GLY A 336 -11.76 -14.84 -24.90
C GLY A 336 -11.26 -16.21 -24.49
N PHE A 337 -9.97 -16.28 -24.14
CA PHE A 337 -9.35 -17.43 -23.49
C PHE A 337 -8.64 -16.92 -22.23
N SER A 338 -8.77 -17.65 -21.12
CA SER A 338 -8.08 -17.33 -19.88
C SER A 338 -7.46 -18.60 -19.30
N GLY A 339 -6.16 -18.55 -19.03
CA GLY A 339 -5.47 -19.59 -18.26
C GLY A 339 -5.78 -19.55 -16.77
N THR A 340 -6.51 -18.53 -16.31
CA THR A 340 -6.98 -18.39 -14.92
C THR A 340 -8.43 -17.95 -14.91
N PRO A 341 -9.36 -18.89 -15.13
CA PRO A 341 -10.77 -18.60 -15.32
C PRO A 341 -11.37 -17.90 -14.09
N SER A 342 -12.40 -17.09 -14.31
CA SER A 342 -13.15 -16.38 -13.28
C SER A 342 -14.57 -16.17 -13.78
N ASP A 343 -15.54 -16.23 -12.87
CA ASP A 343 -16.94 -15.91 -13.15
C ASP A 343 -17.25 -14.40 -13.02
N LEU A 344 -16.25 -13.58 -12.65
CA LEU A 344 -16.35 -12.13 -12.64
C LEU A 344 -16.23 -11.56 -14.06
N LEU A 345 -17.22 -11.87 -14.89
CA LEU A 345 -17.29 -11.44 -16.28
C LEU A 345 -18.55 -10.59 -16.51
N PRO A 346 -18.50 -9.62 -17.43
CA PRO A 346 -19.69 -8.96 -17.97
C PRO A 346 -20.72 -10.01 -18.38
N ILE A 347 -21.99 -9.82 -18.00
CA ILE A 347 -23.07 -10.78 -18.31
C ILE A 347 -23.16 -11.09 -19.82
N GLU A 348 -22.84 -10.10 -20.66
CA GLU A 348 -22.85 -10.20 -22.13
C GLU A 348 -21.70 -11.01 -22.74
N LEU A 349 -20.68 -11.35 -21.94
CA LEU A 349 -19.56 -12.20 -22.35
C LEU A 349 -19.83 -13.70 -22.10
N ASP A 350 -20.97 -14.02 -21.49
CA ASP A 350 -21.38 -15.36 -21.04
C ASP A 350 -20.44 -15.93 -19.95
N LYS A 351 -20.80 -17.10 -19.41
CA LYS A 351 -20.04 -17.76 -18.34
C LYS A 351 -18.72 -18.32 -18.84
N CYS A 352 -17.72 -18.28 -17.97
CA CYS A 352 -16.45 -18.94 -18.24
C CYS A 352 -16.66 -20.46 -18.33
N LYS A 353 -16.10 -21.10 -19.36
CA LYS A 353 -16.14 -22.56 -19.53
C LYS A 353 -14.88 -23.17 -18.95
N TYR A 354 -15.02 -23.76 -17.77
CA TYR A 354 -13.91 -24.37 -17.05
C TYR A 354 -13.55 -25.75 -17.64
N GLU A 355 -12.25 -26.04 -17.72
CA GLU A 355 -11.77 -27.38 -18.01
C GLU A 355 -12.10 -28.30 -16.82
N LYS A 356 -12.76 -29.42 -17.10
CA LYS A 356 -13.26 -30.34 -16.06
C LYS A 356 -12.09 -30.92 -15.26
N GLY A 357 -12.10 -30.69 -13.94
CA GLY A 357 -11.17 -31.30 -12.99
C GLY A 357 -9.83 -30.57 -12.83
N SER A 358 -9.57 -29.49 -13.55
CA SER A 358 -8.29 -28.76 -13.49
C SER A 358 -8.07 -28.10 -12.12
N GLU A 359 -9.06 -27.39 -11.58
CA GLU A 359 -9.00 -26.79 -10.23
C GLU A 359 -8.83 -27.85 -9.14
N GLY A 360 -9.56 -28.96 -9.24
CA GLY A 360 -9.45 -30.08 -8.30
C GLY A 360 -8.04 -30.70 -8.29
N ARG A 361 -7.39 -30.79 -9.45
CA ARG A 361 -6.01 -31.29 -9.58
C ARG A 361 -5.00 -30.33 -8.96
N ILE A 362 -5.19 -29.02 -9.16
CA ILE A 362 -4.35 -27.98 -8.55
C ILE A 362 -4.44 -28.09 -7.03
N LEU A 363 -5.66 -28.08 -6.48
CA LEU A 363 -5.89 -28.20 -5.04
C LEU A 363 -5.30 -29.50 -4.47
N HIS A 364 -5.58 -30.65 -5.10
CA HIS A 364 -5.07 -31.94 -4.66
C HIS A 364 -3.53 -31.96 -4.57
N THR A 365 -2.86 -31.33 -5.55
CA THR A 365 -1.40 -31.21 -5.57
C THR A 365 -0.88 -30.34 -4.43
N LEU A 366 -1.51 -29.16 -4.21
CA LEU A 366 -1.06 -28.17 -3.24
C LEU A 366 -1.37 -28.53 -1.77
N VAL A 367 -2.31 -29.44 -1.52
CA VAL A 367 -2.58 -29.97 -0.17
C VAL A 367 -1.79 -31.24 0.16
N SER A 368 -1.13 -31.84 -0.83
CA SER A 368 -0.39 -33.11 -0.66
C SER A 368 0.88 -32.91 0.15
N LYS A 369 1.00 -33.60 1.29
CA LYS A 369 2.21 -33.60 2.14
C LYS A 369 3.45 -34.16 1.42
N LYS A 370 3.27 -34.92 0.33
CA LYS A 370 4.37 -35.44 -0.51
C LYS A 370 4.97 -34.36 -1.42
N VAL A 371 4.18 -33.34 -1.74
CA VAL A 371 4.54 -32.28 -2.69
C VAL A 371 4.86 -30.98 -1.97
N VAL A 372 4.09 -30.66 -0.93
CA VAL A 372 4.17 -29.41 -0.18
C VAL A 372 4.54 -29.71 1.27
N SER A 373 5.74 -29.29 1.64
CA SER A 373 6.22 -29.22 3.02
C SER A 373 6.18 -27.79 3.53
N TYR A 374 6.41 -27.55 4.82
CA TYR A 374 6.43 -26.21 5.38
C TYR A 374 7.41 -26.10 6.54
N GLU A 375 7.79 -24.87 6.85
CA GLU A 375 8.53 -24.49 8.04
C GLU A 375 7.96 -23.17 8.59
N LEU A 376 7.85 -23.11 9.92
CA LEU A 376 7.45 -21.89 10.62
C LEU A 376 8.69 -21.02 10.83
N ILE A 377 8.61 -19.77 10.42
CA ILE A 377 9.70 -18.82 10.62
C ILE A 377 9.55 -18.24 12.03
N GLU A 378 10.46 -18.60 12.93
CA GLU A 378 10.43 -18.07 14.30
C GLU A 378 10.69 -16.56 14.32
N GLY A 379 9.88 -15.83 15.09
CA GLY A 379 10.26 -14.49 15.56
C GLY A 379 11.27 -14.61 16.70
N ALA A 380 12.15 -13.62 16.92
CA ALA A 380 13.15 -13.71 18.00
C ALA A 380 12.57 -13.84 19.42
N SER A 381 11.25 -13.74 19.58
CA SER A 381 10.51 -13.93 20.82
C SER A 381 10.29 -15.40 21.24
N GLU A 382 10.52 -16.38 20.37
CA GLU A 382 10.23 -17.80 20.67
C GLU A 382 11.50 -18.64 20.92
N ARG A 383 12.69 -18.01 20.96
CA ARG A 383 13.89 -18.65 21.51
C ARG A 383 13.76 -18.77 23.03
N LYS A 384 13.09 -19.85 23.42
CA LYS A 384 13.14 -20.59 24.69
C LYS A 384 13.23 -19.75 25.97
N GLU A 385 12.11 -19.83 26.67
CA GLU A 385 11.84 -19.62 28.08
C GLU A 385 12.71 -20.49 29.05
N GLU A 386 14.01 -20.65 28.77
CA GLU A 386 14.95 -21.42 29.61
C GLU A 386 16.02 -20.57 30.33
N LEU A 387 16.04 -19.24 30.16
CA LEU A 387 16.90 -18.36 30.98
C LEU A 387 16.07 -17.30 31.72
N LYS A 388 15.38 -17.74 32.78
CA LYS A 388 14.88 -16.83 33.83
C LYS A 388 16.06 -16.38 34.69
N THR A 389 16.73 -15.30 34.31
CA THR A 389 17.38 -14.37 35.25
C THR A 389 17.75 -13.07 34.56
N SER A 390 17.56 -11.98 35.29
CA SER A 390 17.92 -10.59 35.00
C SER A 390 16.96 -9.77 34.11
N GLU A 391 16.40 -8.77 34.78
CA GLU A 391 15.52 -7.72 34.30
C GLU A 391 16.23 -6.85 33.25
N SER A 392 15.78 -6.90 32.01
CA SER A 392 15.97 -5.80 31.06
C SER A 392 14.69 -5.59 30.26
N LYS A 393 13.93 -4.55 30.63
CA LYS A 393 12.60 -4.23 30.08
C LYS A 393 12.62 -3.69 28.63
N ASP A 394 13.78 -3.53 28.00
CA ASP A 394 13.91 -2.69 26.79
C ASP A 394 14.33 -3.41 25.50
N SER A 395 14.43 -4.74 25.48
CA SER A 395 14.61 -5.48 24.22
C SER A 395 13.29 -6.10 23.75
N VAL A 396 12.47 -5.29 23.06
CA VAL A 396 11.39 -5.83 22.22
C VAL A 396 12.07 -6.71 21.17
N GLY A 397 12.00 -8.02 21.35
CA GLY A 397 12.56 -9.00 20.41
C GLY A 397 12.07 -8.68 18.99
N LEU A 398 12.99 -8.23 18.14
CA LEU A 398 12.72 -8.01 16.72
C LEU A 398 12.27 -9.35 16.14
N GLY A 399 11.11 -9.38 15.47
CA GLY A 399 10.58 -10.59 14.83
C GLY A 399 11.51 -11.14 13.73
N TRP A 400 10.95 -11.92 12.81
CA TRP A 400 11.70 -12.32 11.62
C TRP A 400 12.17 -11.08 10.83
N THR A 401 13.25 -11.22 10.06
CA THR A 401 13.75 -10.16 9.18
C THR A 401 13.98 -10.71 7.77
N VAL A 402 13.94 -9.83 6.77
CA VAL A 402 14.24 -10.18 5.37
C VAL A 402 15.62 -10.85 5.25
N GLU A 403 16.64 -10.25 5.85
CA GLU A 403 18.00 -10.79 5.86
C GLU A 403 18.07 -12.16 6.55
N GLY A 404 17.34 -12.37 7.64
CA GLY A 404 17.27 -13.64 8.36
C GLY A 404 16.62 -14.74 7.52
N LEU A 405 15.50 -14.41 6.86
CA LEU A 405 14.80 -15.29 5.92
C LEU A 405 15.72 -15.69 4.76
N LEU A 406 16.36 -14.72 4.10
CA LEU A 406 17.28 -14.97 2.99
C LEU A 406 18.51 -15.78 3.42
N THR A 407 19.08 -15.50 4.60
CA THR A 407 20.22 -16.25 5.14
C THR A 407 19.83 -17.72 5.35
N LYS A 408 18.65 -17.97 5.93
CA LYS A 408 18.15 -19.33 6.16
C LYS A 408 18.02 -20.10 4.85
N ILE A 409 17.44 -19.49 3.81
CA ILE A 409 17.35 -20.07 2.46
C ILE A 409 18.73 -20.37 1.87
N ALA A 410 19.66 -19.42 1.95
CA ALA A 410 21.01 -19.54 1.39
C ALA A 410 21.84 -20.64 2.07
N THR A 411 21.54 -20.99 3.32
CA THR A 411 22.27 -21.98 4.13
C THR A 411 21.56 -23.32 4.28
N ALA A 412 20.40 -23.50 3.65
CA ALA A 412 19.56 -24.68 3.80
C ALA A 412 20.27 -25.98 3.37
N LYS A 413 19.94 -27.06 4.07
CA LYS A 413 20.42 -28.43 3.78
C LYS A 413 19.22 -29.39 3.86
N PRO A 414 18.85 -30.09 2.77
CA PRO A 414 19.39 -29.96 1.41
C PRO A 414 19.15 -28.56 0.82
N PRO A 415 19.90 -28.14 -0.22
CA PRO A 415 19.76 -26.81 -0.80
C PRO A 415 18.45 -26.67 -1.58
N TYR A 416 17.85 -25.49 -1.49
CA TYR A 416 16.73 -25.10 -2.33
C TYR A 416 17.20 -24.65 -3.72
N HIS A 417 16.30 -24.70 -4.70
CA HIS A 417 16.58 -24.36 -6.09
C HIS A 417 15.87 -23.08 -6.54
N ALA A 418 14.84 -22.66 -5.81
CA ALA A 418 14.18 -21.39 -6.06
C ALA A 418 13.62 -20.77 -4.77
N LEU A 419 13.52 -19.44 -4.79
CA LEU A 419 12.69 -18.66 -3.89
C LEU A 419 11.63 -17.95 -4.72
N ILE A 420 10.37 -18.20 -4.39
CA ILE A 420 9.20 -17.62 -5.04
C ILE A 420 8.51 -16.75 -4.00
N ASP A 421 8.78 -15.44 -4.03
CA ASP A 421 8.30 -14.50 -3.03
C ASP A 421 6.88 -14.01 -3.33
N THR A 422 5.92 -14.94 -3.42
CA THR A 422 4.50 -14.59 -3.64
C THR A 422 3.93 -13.71 -2.53
N GLY A 423 4.44 -13.85 -1.31
CA GLY A 423 4.01 -13.08 -0.16
C GLY A 423 4.57 -11.66 -0.06
N ALA A 424 5.45 -11.27 -1.00
CA ALA A 424 6.20 -10.01 -0.95
C ALA A 424 6.87 -9.77 0.41
N LEU A 425 7.50 -10.80 0.97
CA LEU A 425 8.21 -10.70 2.24
C LEU A 425 9.62 -10.12 2.06
N VAL A 426 10.21 -10.24 0.87
CA VAL A 426 11.57 -9.76 0.57
C VAL A 426 11.49 -8.33 0.05
N THR A 427 11.17 -7.37 0.91
CA THR A 427 11.04 -5.94 0.58
C THR A 427 12.33 -5.15 0.83
N GLY A 428 12.51 -4.03 0.14
CA GLY A 428 13.63 -3.10 0.37
C GLY A 428 14.97 -3.53 -0.24
N LEU A 429 14.97 -4.58 -1.06
CA LEU A 429 16.13 -5.05 -1.83
C LEU A 429 15.72 -5.22 -3.28
N THR A 430 16.53 -4.73 -4.21
CA THR A 430 16.37 -5.06 -5.64
C THR A 430 16.60 -6.55 -5.87
N ASN A 431 16.09 -7.08 -6.98
CA ASN A 431 16.30 -8.50 -7.31
C ASN A 431 17.79 -8.86 -7.47
N ASP A 432 18.62 -7.92 -7.95
CA ASP A 432 20.07 -8.09 -8.02
C ASP A 432 20.69 -8.14 -6.60
N GLN A 433 20.28 -7.24 -5.70
CA GLN A 433 20.74 -7.23 -4.32
C GLN A 433 20.36 -8.51 -3.57
N VAL A 434 19.15 -9.04 -3.80
CA VAL A 434 18.73 -10.34 -3.26
C VAL A 434 19.65 -11.45 -3.78
N ALA A 435 19.90 -11.50 -5.10
CA ALA A 435 20.78 -12.50 -5.68
C ALA A 435 22.20 -12.43 -5.11
N ARG A 436 22.76 -11.22 -4.95
CA ARG A 436 24.08 -11.00 -4.34
C ARG A 436 24.09 -11.44 -2.88
N PHE A 437 23.09 -11.06 -2.11
CA PHE A 437 22.97 -11.42 -0.69
C PHE A 437 22.93 -12.94 -0.51
N LEU A 438 22.10 -13.64 -1.30
CA LEU A 438 22.00 -15.10 -1.25
C LEU A 438 23.37 -15.76 -1.56
N MET A 439 24.04 -15.31 -2.62
CA MET A 439 25.35 -15.83 -3.02
C MET A 439 26.42 -15.61 -1.95
N GLU A 440 26.43 -14.45 -1.29
CA GLU A 440 27.36 -14.09 -0.21
C GLU A 440 27.11 -14.91 1.06
N LYS A 441 25.85 -15.10 1.48
CA LYS A 441 25.53 -15.72 2.78
C LYS A 441 25.67 -17.24 2.81
N GLY A 442 25.66 -17.92 1.66
CA GLY A 442 25.90 -19.37 1.66
C GLY A 442 25.54 -20.11 0.38
N LEU A 443 24.73 -19.50 -0.50
CA LEU A 443 24.22 -20.18 -1.69
C LEU A 443 25.35 -20.58 -2.65
N SER A 444 26.43 -19.80 -2.72
CA SER A 444 27.62 -20.07 -3.54
C SER A 444 28.35 -21.38 -3.17
N LYS A 445 28.05 -21.98 -2.00
CA LYS A 445 28.62 -23.27 -1.59
C LYS A 445 27.99 -24.45 -2.34
N CYS A 446 26.75 -24.32 -2.80
CA CYS A 446 26.01 -25.39 -3.48
C CYS A 446 25.60 -25.04 -4.91
N MET A 447 25.48 -23.75 -5.24
CA MET A 447 25.07 -23.24 -6.55
C MET A 447 26.17 -22.37 -7.17
N ASP A 448 26.24 -22.39 -8.50
CA ASP A 448 27.22 -21.61 -9.29
C ASP A 448 26.59 -20.37 -9.93
N ALA A 449 25.25 -20.27 -9.93
CA ALA A 449 24.54 -19.07 -10.37
C ALA A 449 23.22 -18.84 -9.62
N CYS A 450 22.88 -17.56 -9.42
CA CYS A 450 21.56 -17.12 -8.98
C CYS A 450 20.87 -16.35 -10.11
N VAL A 451 19.75 -16.86 -10.59
CA VAL A 451 18.91 -16.29 -11.65
C VAL A 451 17.90 -15.35 -11.03
N PHE A 452 17.69 -14.19 -11.64
CA PHE A 452 16.72 -13.18 -11.22
C PHE A 452 16.24 -12.38 -12.44
N LEU A 453 15.21 -11.55 -12.25
CA LEU A 453 14.73 -10.60 -13.25
C LEU A 453 15.21 -9.20 -12.89
N ASP A 454 15.84 -8.53 -13.85
CA ASP A 454 16.21 -7.12 -13.67
C ASP A 454 15.00 -6.20 -13.85
N ARG A 455 15.21 -4.89 -13.69
CA ARG A 455 14.15 -3.87 -13.78
C ARG A 455 13.55 -3.72 -15.19
N GLN A 456 14.17 -4.32 -16.21
CA GLN A 456 13.68 -4.33 -17.58
C GLN A 456 13.03 -5.69 -17.93
N ASP A 457 12.63 -6.46 -16.92
CA ASP A 457 12.06 -7.81 -17.01
C ASP A 457 12.95 -8.82 -17.77
N ARG A 458 14.26 -8.56 -17.83
CA ARG A 458 15.22 -9.46 -18.48
C ARG A 458 15.67 -10.51 -17.49
N ARG A 459 15.75 -11.75 -17.96
CA ARG A 459 16.28 -12.87 -17.17
C ARG A 459 17.80 -12.78 -17.12
N MET A 460 18.32 -12.52 -15.93
CA MET A 460 19.74 -12.38 -15.65
C MET A 460 20.22 -13.51 -14.74
N ALA A 461 21.52 -13.82 -14.80
CA ALA A 461 22.19 -14.78 -13.94
C ALA A 461 23.42 -14.12 -13.30
N LEU A 462 23.43 -14.03 -11.98
CA LEU A 462 24.60 -13.70 -11.19
C LEU A 462 25.44 -14.96 -11.00
N LEU A 463 26.61 -15.02 -11.62
CA LEU A 463 27.55 -16.12 -11.47
C LEU A 463 28.29 -16.03 -10.14
N LYS A 464 28.81 -17.17 -9.67
CA LYS A 464 29.67 -17.27 -8.49
C LYS A 464 30.91 -16.37 -8.52
N THR A 465 31.37 -16.00 -9.72
CA THR A 465 32.46 -15.03 -9.92
C THR A 465 32.06 -13.59 -9.65
N GLY A 466 30.78 -13.31 -9.39
CA GLY A 466 30.22 -11.96 -9.21
C GLY A 466 29.76 -11.29 -10.52
N LYS A 467 30.01 -11.90 -11.68
CA LYS A 467 29.58 -11.38 -12.99
C LYS A 467 28.09 -11.63 -13.22
N ILE A 468 27.38 -10.61 -13.72
CA ILE A 468 25.99 -10.73 -14.17
C ILE A 468 25.98 -10.88 -15.70
N ILE A 469 25.24 -11.88 -16.19
CA ILE A 469 25.06 -12.15 -17.63
C ILE A 469 23.59 -12.46 -17.95
N PRO A 470 23.13 -12.24 -19.19
CA PRO A 470 21.82 -12.73 -19.62
C PRO A 470 21.69 -14.25 -19.44
N LEU A 471 20.53 -14.73 -18.94
CA LEU A 471 20.29 -16.15 -18.68
C LEU A 471 20.51 -17.04 -19.91
N LYS A 472 20.22 -16.52 -21.11
CA LYS A 472 20.45 -17.22 -22.39
C LYS A 472 21.93 -17.54 -22.64
N GLN A 473 22.84 -16.77 -22.05
CA GLN A 473 24.29 -16.94 -22.17
C GLN A 473 24.88 -17.71 -20.97
N CYS A 474 24.05 -18.08 -19.99
CA CYS A 474 24.49 -18.80 -18.81
C CYS A 474 24.67 -20.30 -19.13
N GLY A 475 25.91 -20.78 -19.05
CA GLY A 475 26.29 -22.18 -19.27
C GLY A 475 26.22 -23.08 -18.03
N VAL A 476 25.85 -22.55 -16.85
CA VAL A 476 25.77 -23.32 -15.60
C VAL A 476 24.68 -24.41 -15.71
N GLU A 477 24.86 -25.62 -15.20
CA GLU A 477 23.81 -26.64 -15.26
C GLU A 477 22.56 -26.25 -14.43
N LEU A 478 21.36 -26.71 -14.80
CA LEU A 478 20.12 -26.39 -14.06
C LEU A 478 20.17 -26.83 -12.59
N SER A 479 20.86 -27.93 -12.26
CA SER A 479 21.03 -28.43 -10.89
C SER A 479 21.94 -27.54 -10.02
N LYS A 480 22.72 -26.64 -10.65
CA LYS A 480 23.64 -25.69 -10.01
C LYS A 480 23.14 -24.24 -10.07
N ARG A 481 21.87 -24.04 -10.42
CA ARG A 481 21.21 -22.74 -10.46
C ARG A 481 20.21 -22.61 -9.33
N PHE A 482 20.19 -21.43 -8.73
CA PHE A 482 19.08 -20.97 -7.91
C PHE A 482 18.26 -19.94 -8.70
N SER A 483 16.94 -19.91 -8.54
CA SER A 483 16.09 -18.89 -9.17
C SER A 483 15.33 -18.07 -8.13
N PHE A 484 15.44 -16.76 -8.19
CA PHE A 484 14.62 -15.84 -7.40
C PHE A 484 13.51 -15.25 -8.27
N TYR A 485 12.26 -15.47 -7.85
CA TYR A 485 11.06 -14.82 -8.38
C TYR A 485 10.54 -13.87 -7.31
N ASP A 486 10.43 -12.59 -7.63
CA ASP A 486 9.67 -11.65 -6.80
C ASP A 486 8.17 -11.84 -7.01
N GLN A 487 7.35 -11.05 -6.31
CA GLN A 487 5.89 -11.14 -6.36
C GLN A 487 5.33 -10.89 -7.77
N VAL A 488 5.78 -9.86 -8.47
CA VAL A 488 5.22 -9.43 -9.77
C VAL A 488 5.55 -10.46 -10.86
N HIS A 489 6.76 -11.00 -10.81
CA HIS A 489 7.29 -11.93 -11.80
C HIS A 489 6.94 -13.39 -11.55
N THR A 490 5.95 -13.65 -10.68
CA THR A 490 5.35 -14.99 -10.54
C THR A 490 4.39 -15.33 -11.69
N THR A 491 4.07 -14.36 -12.56
CA THR A 491 3.21 -14.55 -13.75
C THR A 491 3.97 -14.27 -15.05
N GLY A 492 3.53 -14.85 -16.17
CA GLY A 492 4.08 -14.54 -17.51
C GLY A 492 5.48 -15.08 -17.86
N MET A 493 6.31 -15.45 -16.88
CA MET A 493 7.73 -15.81 -17.11
C MET A 493 8.06 -17.27 -16.80
N ASP A 494 8.83 -17.92 -17.67
CA ASP A 494 9.29 -19.31 -17.53
C ASP A 494 10.83 -19.39 -17.38
N ILE A 495 11.27 -19.89 -16.22
CA ILE A 495 12.67 -20.21 -15.92
C ILE A 495 12.71 -21.70 -15.61
N LYS A 496 13.41 -22.47 -16.45
CA LYS A 496 13.51 -23.93 -16.30
C LYS A 496 14.25 -24.28 -15.03
N GLN A 497 13.72 -25.25 -14.30
CA GLN A 497 14.30 -25.80 -13.07
C GLN A 497 14.75 -27.24 -13.29
N THR A 498 15.62 -27.77 -12.43
CA THR A 498 15.99 -29.20 -12.44
C THR A 498 14.78 -30.10 -12.09
N LEU A 499 14.82 -31.38 -12.46
CA LEU A 499 13.69 -32.31 -12.36
C LEU A 499 13.22 -32.55 -10.91
N ASN A 500 14.15 -32.55 -9.96
CA ASN A 500 13.92 -32.77 -8.53
C ASN A 500 14.01 -31.47 -7.70
N ALA A 501 13.79 -30.32 -8.34
CA ALA A 501 13.95 -29.02 -7.70
C ALA A 501 12.93 -28.80 -6.56
N THR A 502 13.40 -28.23 -5.46
CA THR A 502 12.55 -27.75 -4.35
C THR A 502 12.56 -26.23 -4.32
N ALA A 503 11.39 -25.60 -4.33
CA ALA A 503 11.24 -24.16 -4.21
C ALA A 503 10.70 -23.75 -2.84
N VAL A 504 11.27 -22.68 -2.28
CA VAL A 504 10.69 -21.98 -1.14
C VAL A 504 9.62 -21.02 -1.64
N VAL A 505 8.44 -21.06 -1.04
CA VAL A 505 7.33 -20.13 -1.35
C VAL A 505 6.94 -19.37 -0.09
N THR A 506 6.86 -18.05 -0.17
CA THR A 506 6.44 -17.18 0.94
C THR A 506 4.95 -16.88 0.88
N LEU A 507 4.32 -16.66 2.04
CA LEU A 507 2.92 -16.29 2.15
C LEU A 507 2.77 -14.87 2.69
N GLY A 508 1.82 -14.11 2.15
CA GLY A 508 1.47 -12.76 2.55
C GLY A 508 -0.01 -12.62 2.88
N LYS A 509 -0.36 -11.66 3.75
CA LYS A 509 -1.73 -11.53 4.33
C LYS A 509 -2.85 -11.32 3.30
N ASP A 510 -2.54 -10.64 2.19
CA ASP A 510 -3.51 -10.27 1.16
C ASP A 510 -3.51 -11.25 -0.04
N MET A 511 -2.74 -12.34 0.05
CA MET A 511 -2.68 -13.33 -1.02
C MET A 511 -4.00 -14.09 -1.18
N THR A 512 -4.32 -14.39 -2.44
CA THR A 512 -5.41 -15.28 -2.84
C THR A 512 -4.88 -16.67 -3.21
N HIS A 513 -5.78 -17.64 -3.37
CA HIS A 513 -5.41 -18.97 -3.84
C HIS A 513 -4.84 -18.93 -5.27
N ARG A 514 -5.29 -17.97 -6.09
CA ARG A 514 -4.74 -17.71 -7.42
C ARG A 514 -3.27 -17.34 -7.36
N ASP A 515 -2.90 -16.37 -6.51
CA ASP A 515 -1.50 -15.91 -6.39
C ASP A 515 -0.59 -17.05 -5.94
N PHE A 516 -1.05 -17.81 -4.94
CA PHE A 516 -0.32 -18.97 -4.41
C PHE A 516 -0.12 -20.07 -5.46
N SER A 517 -1.20 -20.49 -6.13
CA SER A 517 -1.12 -21.53 -7.15
C SER A 517 -0.27 -21.10 -8.34
N GLN A 518 -0.40 -19.87 -8.84
CA GLN A 518 0.43 -19.36 -9.92
C GLN A 518 1.93 -19.34 -9.57
N GLY A 519 2.24 -18.93 -8.35
CA GLY A 519 3.59 -18.97 -7.79
C GLY A 519 4.13 -20.40 -7.72
N CYS A 520 3.43 -21.32 -7.06
CA CYS A 520 3.85 -22.72 -6.97
C CYS A 520 4.08 -23.36 -8.35
N TYR A 521 3.22 -23.08 -9.33
CA TYR A 521 3.33 -23.61 -10.69
C TYR A 521 4.38 -22.89 -11.55
N ARG A 522 5.24 -22.02 -10.99
CA ARG A 522 6.56 -21.73 -11.58
C ARG A 522 7.45 -22.97 -11.58
N MET A 523 7.22 -23.87 -10.62
CA MET A 523 7.75 -25.23 -10.62
C MET A 523 6.90 -26.10 -11.55
N ARG A 524 7.17 -26.04 -12.86
CA ARG A 524 6.37 -26.75 -13.90
C ARG A 524 6.27 -28.27 -13.69
N GLY A 525 7.23 -28.87 -12.97
CA GLY A 525 7.25 -30.29 -12.61
C GLY A 525 6.69 -30.61 -11.22
N ILE A 526 5.94 -29.69 -10.60
CA ILE A 526 5.31 -29.91 -9.29
C ILE A 526 4.41 -31.15 -9.31
N GLY A 527 4.57 -32.02 -8.32
CA GLY A 527 3.80 -33.27 -8.21
C GLY A 527 4.30 -34.44 -9.05
N ILE A 528 5.31 -34.23 -9.91
CA ILE A 528 6.01 -35.29 -10.66
C ILE A 528 7.38 -35.56 -10.06
N GLY A 529 8.14 -34.49 -9.78
CA GLY A 529 9.45 -34.57 -9.14
C GLY A 529 9.86 -33.31 -8.38
N GLN A 530 9.29 -32.16 -8.77
CA GLN A 530 9.52 -30.90 -8.07
C GLN A 530 8.58 -30.75 -6.88
N THR A 531 9.07 -30.06 -5.86
CA THR A 531 8.36 -29.90 -4.58
C THR A 531 8.37 -28.45 -4.11
N ILE A 532 7.44 -28.13 -3.21
CA ILE A 532 7.31 -26.81 -2.59
C ILE A 532 7.61 -26.93 -1.10
N HIS A 533 8.28 -25.93 -0.57
CA HIS A 533 8.52 -25.75 0.84
C HIS A 533 8.00 -24.36 1.28
N LEU A 534 6.96 -24.33 2.09
CA LEU A 534 6.32 -23.09 2.51
C LEU A 534 7.07 -22.46 3.68
N TYR A 535 7.44 -21.19 3.56
CA TYR A 535 7.92 -20.38 4.68
C TYR A 535 6.77 -19.54 5.21
N ILE A 536 6.34 -19.86 6.44
CA ILE A 536 5.15 -19.26 7.06
C ILE A 536 5.59 -18.42 8.25
N ILE A 537 5.41 -17.10 8.14
CA ILE A 537 5.71 -16.17 9.23
C ILE A 537 4.64 -16.25 10.34
N PRO A 538 4.98 -15.90 11.60
CA PRO A 538 4.08 -16.07 12.74
C PRO A 538 2.78 -15.28 12.61
N GLU A 539 2.84 -14.13 11.94
CA GLU A 539 1.71 -13.26 11.68
C GLU A 539 0.68 -13.93 10.75
N VAL A 540 1.14 -14.52 9.65
CA VAL A 540 0.30 -15.24 8.68
C VAL A 540 -0.26 -16.51 9.31
N LEU A 541 0.55 -17.24 10.08
CA LEU A 541 0.06 -18.42 10.82
C LEU A 541 -1.10 -18.05 11.74
N ARG A 542 -1.00 -16.93 12.47
CA ARG A 542 -2.10 -16.46 13.33
C ARG A 542 -3.36 -16.16 12.51
N LEU A 543 -3.23 -15.52 11.35
CA LEU A 543 -4.37 -15.22 10.48
C LEU A 543 -5.06 -16.50 10.00
N ILE A 544 -4.28 -17.48 9.53
CA ILE A 544 -4.79 -18.81 9.13
C ILE A 544 -5.57 -19.43 10.30
N ARG A 545 -4.95 -19.54 11.48
CA ARG A 545 -5.59 -20.14 12.66
C ARG A 545 -6.85 -19.41 13.11
N LYS A 546 -6.86 -18.07 13.04
CA LYS A 546 -8.02 -17.24 13.41
C LYS A 546 -9.21 -17.48 12.48
N GLU A 547 -8.96 -17.68 11.19
CA GLU A 547 -10.01 -17.70 10.18
C GLU A 547 -10.53 -19.09 9.84
N VAL A 548 -9.65 -20.11 9.82
CA VAL A 548 -10.04 -21.48 9.42
C VAL A 548 -9.77 -22.53 10.50
N GLY A 549 -9.14 -22.17 11.62
CA GLY A 549 -8.83 -23.09 12.71
C GLY A 549 -7.63 -24.01 12.44
N ASP A 550 -7.64 -25.19 13.05
CA ASP A 550 -6.62 -26.22 12.85
C ASP A 550 -7.25 -27.56 12.44
N SER A 551 -7.06 -27.94 11.18
CA SER A 551 -7.53 -29.24 10.67
C SER A 551 -6.56 -30.39 10.94
N GLY A 552 -5.43 -30.14 11.61
CA GLY A 552 -4.32 -31.09 11.75
C GLY A 552 -3.47 -31.23 10.48
N SER A 553 -3.70 -30.38 9.47
CA SER A 553 -2.95 -30.36 8.23
C SER A 553 -2.76 -28.93 7.74
N LEU A 554 -1.63 -28.30 8.10
CA LEU A 554 -1.38 -26.90 7.78
C LEU A 554 -1.44 -26.59 6.28
N GLN A 555 -1.07 -27.54 5.40
CA GLN A 555 -1.24 -27.38 3.95
C GLN A 555 -2.72 -27.17 3.55
N LYS A 556 -3.65 -27.89 4.19
CA LYS A 556 -5.09 -27.72 3.97
C LYS A 556 -5.55 -26.38 4.51
N ASP A 557 -5.10 -26.02 5.71
CA ASP A 557 -5.47 -24.77 6.37
C ASP A 557 -4.99 -23.55 5.56
N VAL A 558 -3.78 -23.58 5.02
CA VAL A 558 -3.24 -22.55 4.11
C VAL A 558 -4.12 -22.40 2.87
N ASN A 559 -4.43 -23.49 2.17
CA ASN A 559 -5.26 -23.42 0.96
C ASN A 559 -6.70 -22.95 1.28
N ALA A 560 -7.28 -23.41 2.39
CA ALA A 560 -8.61 -22.97 2.83
C ALA A 560 -8.61 -21.46 3.15
N TRP A 561 -7.62 -20.97 3.87
CA TRP A 561 -7.47 -19.55 4.18
C TRP A 561 -7.30 -18.69 2.92
N LEU A 562 -6.47 -19.12 1.97
CA LEU A 562 -6.29 -18.43 0.70
C LEU A 562 -7.57 -18.42 -0.17
N LEU A 563 -8.39 -19.47 -0.09
CA LEU A 563 -9.70 -19.50 -0.74
C LEU A 563 -10.68 -18.53 -0.08
N VAL A 564 -10.70 -18.44 1.24
CA VAL A 564 -11.49 -17.44 1.98
C VAL A 564 -11.09 -16.02 1.57
N ASN A 565 -9.78 -15.74 1.43
CA ASN A 565 -9.30 -14.45 0.91
C ASN A 565 -9.79 -14.19 -0.53
N SER A 566 -9.79 -15.22 -1.38
CA SER A 566 -10.30 -15.14 -2.75
C SER A 566 -11.79 -14.74 -2.75
N MET A 567 -12.61 -15.40 -1.93
CA MET A 567 -14.04 -15.08 -1.79
C MET A 567 -14.30 -13.65 -1.32
N ARG A 568 -13.49 -13.13 -0.37
CA ARG A 568 -13.62 -11.74 0.09
C ARG A 568 -13.30 -10.74 -1.02
N SER A 569 -12.21 -10.98 -1.75
CA SER A 569 -11.81 -10.15 -2.88
C SER A 569 -12.87 -10.17 -3.99
N GLU A 570 -13.33 -11.36 -4.36
CA GLU A 570 -14.34 -11.55 -5.41
C GLU A 570 -15.69 -10.94 -5.04
N LYS A 571 -16.10 -10.98 -3.76
CA LYS A 571 -17.34 -10.34 -3.30
C LYS A 571 -17.35 -8.83 -3.59
N LEU A 572 -16.25 -8.13 -3.32
CA LEU A 572 -16.14 -6.69 -3.58
C LEU A 572 -16.15 -6.40 -5.09
N GLN A 573 -15.40 -7.19 -5.86
CA GLN A 573 -15.37 -7.06 -7.32
C GLN A 573 -16.72 -7.38 -7.96
N PHE A 574 -17.46 -8.35 -7.41
CA PHE A 574 -18.81 -8.68 -7.86
C PHE A 574 -19.80 -7.54 -7.63
N MET A 575 -19.75 -6.87 -6.47
CA MET A 575 -20.58 -5.68 -6.22
C MET A 575 -20.27 -4.57 -7.23
N GLN A 576 -19.00 -4.34 -7.54
CA GLN A 576 -18.61 -3.39 -8.57
C GLN A 576 -19.11 -3.80 -9.97
N LEU A 577 -18.99 -5.07 -10.32
CA LEU A 577 -19.48 -5.64 -11.58
C LEU A 577 -21.00 -5.49 -11.71
N CYS A 578 -21.78 -5.68 -10.64
CA CYS A 578 -23.22 -5.44 -10.64
C CYS A 578 -23.57 -3.99 -10.97
N MET A 579 -22.89 -3.01 -10.36
CA MET A 579 -23.07 -1.59 -10.69
C MET A 579 -22.70 -1.30 -12.15
N GLN A 580 -21.60 -1.89 -12.64
CA GLN A 580 -21.16 -1.72 -14.03
C GLN A 580 -22.15 -2.37 -15.02
N ASN A 581 -22.67 -3.56 -14.73
CA ASN A 581 -23.68 -4.23 -15.53
C ASN A 581 -24.95 -3.38 -15.64
N ALA A 582 -25.46 -2.87 -14.51
CA ALA A 582 -26.64 -1.99 -14.49
C ALA A 582 -26.40 -0.70 -15.27
N ALA A 583 -25.26 -0.02 -15.03
CA ALA A 583 -24.88 1.19 -15.76
C ALA A 583 -24.74 0.95 -17.28
N ASN A 584 -24.23 -0.23 -17.68
CA ASN A 584 -24.01 -0.56 -19.09
C ASN A 584 -25.31 -0.63 -19.90
N VAL A 585 -26.44 -0.99 -19.28
CA VAL A 585 -27.75 -1.00 -19.94
C VAL A 585 -28.07 0.40 -20.47
N PHE A 586 -27.94 1.42 -19.63
CA PHE A 586 -28.16 2.82 -19.99
C PHE A 586 -27.09 3.33 -20.96
N ARG A 587 -25.81 3.04 -20.70
CA ARG A 587 -24.68 3.47 -21.55
C ARG A 587 -24.84 3.01 -22.99
N LYS A 588 -25.31 1.79 -23.25
CA LYS A 588 -25.56 1.29 -24.63
C LYS A 588 -26.59 2.12 -25.39
N LYS A 589 -27.74 2.41 -24.77
CA LYS A 589 -28.81 3.20 -25.40
C LYS A 589 -28.35 4.65 -25.64
N CYS A 590 -27.71 5.25 -24.63
CA CYS A 590 -27.16 6.60 -24.73
C CYS A 590 -26.04 6.69 -25.77
N HIS A 591 -25.15 5.70 -25.86
CA HIS A 591 -24.11 5.64 -26.88
C HIS A 591 -24.72 5.61 -28.29
N LYS A 592 -25.71 4.75 -28.54
CA LYS A 592 -26.41 4.70 -29.83
C LYS A 592 -27.08 6.03 -30.16
N HIS A 593 -27.71 6.69 -29.19
CA HIS A 593 -28.29 8.02 -29.37
C HIS A 593 -27.23 9.09 -29.66
N LEU A 594 -26.09 9.05 -28.97
CA LEU A 594 -24.93 9.91 -29.21
C LEU A 594 -24.18 9.59 -30.51
N LEU A 595 -24.33 8.42 -31.10
CA LEU A 595 -23.82 8.16 -32.45
C LEU A 595 -24.81 8.62 -33.51
N ASN A 596 -26.10 8.33 -33.34
CA ASN A 596 -27.11 8.74 -34.32
C ASN A 596 -27.20 10.26 -34.45
N SER A 597 -27.01 10.99 -33.34
CA SER A 597 -26.98 12.44 -33.37
C SER A 597 -25.67 13.01 -33.92
N THR A 598 -24.68 12.26 -34.40
CA THR A 598 -23.52 12.87 -35.09
C THR A 598 -23.87 13.15 -36.55
N LEU A 599 -24.85 12.40 -37.08
CA LEU A 599 -25.36 12.57 -38.44
C LEU A 599 -26.14 13.89 -38.50
N PRO A 600 -25.80 14.81 -39.43
CA PRO A 600 -26.55 16.04 -39.55
C PRO A 600 -28.01 15.76 -39.91
N PRO A 601 -28.97 16.54 -39.36
CA PRO A 601 -30.36 16.47 -39.81
C PRO A 601 -30.39 16.73 -41.33
N LYS A 602 -31.37 16.17 -42.04
CA LYS A 602 -31.55 16.40 -43.48
C LYS A 602 -31.85 17.89 -43.73
N GLY A 603 -30.81 18.71 -43.96
CA GLY A 603 -30.87 20.16 -44.17
C GLY A 603 -29.50 20.83 -44.26
N LYS A 604 -29.42 22.05 -44.80
CA LYS A 604 -28.16 22.81 -44.93
C LYS A 604 -27.70 23.32 -43.56
N ILE A 605 -26.50 22.94 -43.13
CA ILE A 605 -25.83 23.47 -41.93
C ILE A 605 -25.21 24.82 -42.31
N THR A 606 -25.63 25.91 -41.67
CA THR A 606 -25.24 27.28 -42.03
C THR A 606 -24.14 27.88 -41.15
N SER A 607 -23.53 27.11 -40.24
CA SER A 607 -22.62 27.61 -39.20
C SER A 607 -21.38 26.72 -38.97
N ASN A 608 -20.28 27.34 -38.52
CA ASN A 608 -18.99 26.70 -38.18
C ASN A 608 -18.99 25.93 -36.85
N ARG A 609 -20.07 25.96 -36.04
CA ARG A 609 -20.22 25.10 -34.85
C ARG A 609 -20.83 23.74 -35.24
N HIS A 610 -20.64 22.66 -34.50
CA HIS A 610 -21.36 21.41 -34.79
C HIS A 610 -22.85 21.58 -34.45
N TRP A 611 -23.78 21.12 -35.31
CA TRP A 611 -25.25 21.35 -35.20
C TRP A 611 -25.85 21.05 -33.80
N ARG A 612 -25.32 20.04 -33.11
CA ARG A 612 -25.60 19.70 -31.69
C ARG A 612 -25.47 20.83 -30.68
N PHE A 613 -24.74 21.88 -31.02
CA PHE A 613 -24.48 23.04 -30.18
C PHE A 613 -25.00 24.33 -30.82
N GLN A 614 -25.83 24.21 -31.86
CA GLN A 614 -26.38 25.33 -32.63
C GLN A 614 -27.79 25.76 -32.19
N ASP A 615 -28.62 24.89 -31.58
CA ASP A 615 -30.06 25.17 -31.34
C ASP A 615 -30.51 25.27 -29.86
N ASP A 616 -31.66 25.94 -29.66
CA ASP A 616 -32.34 26.30 -28.38
C ASP A 616 -32.10 25.25 -27.28
N PRO A 617 -31.55 25.64 -26.10
CA PRO A 617 -31.38 24.77 -24.94
C PRO A 617 -32.65 24.01 -24.52
N ARG A 618 -33.83 24.47 -24.93
CA ARG A 618 -35.15 23.89 -24.63
C ARG A 618 -35.66 22.91 -25.70
N ALA A 619 -34.97 22.76 -26.83
CA ALA A 619 -35.32 21.75 -27.82
C ALA A 619 -35.19 20.34 -27.22
N ILE A 620 -36.22 19.51 -27.39
CA ILE A 620 -36.31 18.16 -26.81
C ILE A 620 -35.10 17.30 -27.20
N GLU A 621 -34.61 17.45 -28.42
CA GLU A 621 -33.47 16.69 -28.94
C GLU A 621 -32.15 17.12 -28.28
N THR A 622 -31.94 18.42 -28.05
CA THR A 622 -30.81 18.96 -27.28
C THR A 622 -30.83 18.48 -25.83
N ILE A 623 -32.01 18.45 -25.20
CA ILE A 623 -32.18 17.94 -23.83
C ILE A 623 -31.79 16.45 -23.76
N ARG A 624 -32.28 15.63 -24.70
CA ARG A 624 -31.97 14.19 -24.76
C ARG A 624 -30.49 13.90 -24.99
N VAL A 625 -29.82 14.65 -25.87
CA VAL A 625 -28.38 14.53 -26.09
C VAL A 625 -27.59 14.89 -24.83
N ARG A 626 -27.98 15.97 -24.12
CA ARG A 626 -27.35 16.36 -22.84
C ARG A 626 -27.56 15.30 -21.75
N GLN A 627 -28.76 14.74 -21.64
CA GLN A 627 -29.05 13.63 -20.72
C GLN A 627 -28.22 12.39 -21.05
N ALA A 628 -28.09 12.05 -22.34
CA ALA A 628 -27.26 10.92 -22.77
C ALA A 628 -25.76 11.14 -22.48
N LEU A 629 -25.25 12.36 -22.65
CA LEU A 629 -23.88 12.72 -22.26
C LEU A 629 -23.67 12.59 -20.75
N GLN A 630 -24.68 12.91 -19.94
CA GLN A 630 -24.56 12.86 -18.48
C GLN A 630 -24.32 11.44 -17.97
N ILE A 631 -24.78 10.39 -18.66
CA ILE A 631 -24.51 8.98 -18.31
C ILE A 631 -23.01 8.61 -18.41
N PHE A 632 -22.24 9.32 -19.23
CA PHE A 632 -20.79 9.14 -19.35
C PHE A 632 -19.97 10.05 -18.43
N ARG A 633 -20.64 11.00 -17.74
CA ARG A 633 -20.02 11.85 -16.73
C ARG A 633 -20.17 11.19 -15.37
N GLU A 634 -19.11 10.56 -14.92
CA GLU A 634 -19.04 10.01 -13.57
C GLU A 634 -18.72 11.14 -12.60
N LYS A 635 -19.55 11.31 -11.57
CA LYS A 635 -19.23 12.20 -10.46
C LYS A 635 -18.05 11.62 -9.69
N ILE A 636 -16.98 12.39 -9.56
CA ILE A 636 -15.85 12.09 -8.67
C ILE A 636 -16.09 12.85 -7.36
N ASP A 637 -17.28 12.66 -6.80
CA ASP A 637 -17.70 13.41 -5.63
C ASP A 637 -17.36 12.61 -4.37
N PHE A 638 -16.23 12.97 -3.77
CA PHE A 638 -15.82 12.49 -2.45
C PHE A 638 -16.26 13.48 -1.35
N SER A 639 -17.31 14.27 -1.61
CA SER A 639 -17.77 15.24 -0.63
C SER A 639 -18.21 14.56 0.65
N VAL A 640 -17.66 15.08 1.74
CA VAL A 640 -18.05 14.65 3.08
C VAL A 640 -19.45 15.19 3.36
N SER A 641 -20.33 14.31 3.85
CA SER A 641 -21.69 14.66 4.25
C SER A 641 -21.68 15.85 5.22
N ASP A 642 -22.58 16.81 4.99
CA ASP A 642 -22.86 17.88 5.93
C ASP A 642 -23.95 17.53 6.96
N ARG A 643 -24.48 16.30 6.91
CA ARG A 643 -25.38 15.72 7.90
C ARG A 643 -24.60 14.89 8.91
N ALA A 644 -24.86 15.09 10.20
CA ALA A 644 -24.30 14.34 11.31
C ALA A 644 -24.99 12.97 11.51
N VAL A 645 -26.12 12.75 10.83
CA VAL A 645 -26.76 11.44 10.66
C VAL A 645 -26.66 11.10 9.18
N VAL A 646 -25.93 10.03 8.86
CA VAL A 646 -25.82 9.51 7.50
C VAL A 646 -26.72 8.29 7.40
N ASP A 647 -27.71 8.35 6.50
CA ASP A 647 -28.57 7.20 6.21
C ASP A 647 -27.69 6.08 5.63
N SER A 648 -27.59 4.96 6.34
CA SER A 648 -26.89 3.79 5.85
C SER A 648 -27.68 3.22 4.68
N ARG A 649 -27.16 3.39 3.46
CA ARG A 649 -27.76 2.80 2.26
C ARG A 649 -27.19 1.41 2.05
N SER A 650 -28.07 0.44 1.96
CA SER A 650 -27.79 -0.89 1.45
C SER A 650 -27.32 -0.82 -0.01
N PHE A 651 -26.52 -1.80 -0.42
CA PHE A 651 -26.11 -1.91 -1.82
C PHE A 651 -27.30 -2.03 -2.78
N LYS A 652 -28.40 -2.63 -2.31
CA LYS A 652 -29.65 -2.73 -3.05
C LYS A 652 -30.25 -1.35 -3.32
N GLU A 653 -30.37 -0.50 -2.30
CA GLU A 653 -30.89 0.87 -2.45
C GLU A 653 -30.03 1.70 -3.42
N ILE A 654 -28.70 1.53 -3.39
CA ILE A 654 -27.80 2.21 -4.33
C ILE A 654 -28.09 1.78 -5.77
N LEU A 655 -28.30 0.49 -6.02
CA LEU A 655 -28.66 -0.02 -7.35
C LEU A 655 -30.04 0.43 -7.79
N GLU A 656 -31.04 0.38 -6.90
CA GLU A 656 -32.41 0.83 -7.18
C GLU A 656 -32.44 2.33 -7.51
N GLU A 657 -31.69 3.15 -6.77
CA GLU A 657 -31.54 4.58 -7.03
C GLU A 657 -30.89 4.83 -8.39
N LEU A 658 -29.81 4.10 -8.73
CA LEU A 658 -29.15 4.19 -10.04
C LEU A 658 -30.11 3.87 -11.18
N ILE A 659 -30.91 2.80 -11.03
CA ILE A 659 -31.90 2.39 -12.01
C ILE A 659 -33.01 3.44 -12.12
N GLN A 660 -33.58 3.89 -11.00
CA GLN A 660 -34.70 4.82 -10.98
C GLN A 660 -34.32 6.18 -11.60
N ASN A 661 -33.13 6.69 -11.27
CA ASN A 661 -32.61 7.95 -11.79
C ASN A 661 -32.44 7.94 -13.33
N SER A 662 -32.23 6.76 -13.91
CA SER A 662 -31.94 6.60 -15.34
C SER A 662 -33.08 5.93 -16.11
N LYS A 663 -34.18 5.54 -15.45
CA LYS A 663 -35.25 4.71 -16.02
C LYS A 663 -35.95 5.35 -17.22
N SER A 664 -36.17 6.68 -17.18
CA SER A 664 -36.77 7.44 -18.29
C SER A 664 -35.97 7.32 -19.59
N LEU A 665 -34.65 7.12 -19.51
CA LEU A 665 -33.82 6.92 -20.70
C LEU A 665 -34.16 5.61 -21.41
N LEU A 666 -34.72 4.62 -20.72
CA LEU A 666 -35.09 3.31 -21.27
C LEU A 666 -36.53 3.23 -21.78
N GLU A 667 -37.28 4.33 -21.81
CA GLU A 667 -38.65 4.35 -22.37
C GLU A 667 -38.73 3.67 -23.74
N GLY A 668 -39.65 2.71 -23.88
CA GLY A 668 -39.86 1.91 -25.09
C GLY A 668 -38.88 0.73 -25.29
N ASP A 669 -37.91 0.51 -24.41
CA ASP A 669 -36.91 -0.58 -24.52
C ASP A 669 -37.20 -1.71 -23.53
N VAL A 670 -38.19 -2.55 -23.85
CA VAL A 670 -38.63 -3.68 -23.02
C VAL A 670 -37.50 -4.68 -22.76
N LYS A 671 -36.61 -4.87 -23.73
CA LYS A 671 -35.47 -5.79 -23.61
C LYS A 671 -34.46 -5.27 -22.60
N ALA A 672 -34.16 -3.96 -22.60
CA ALA A 672 -33.28 -3.35 -21.62
C ALA A 672 -33.85 -3.41 -20.19
N LEU A 673 -35.16 -3.19 -20.04
CA LEU A 673 -35.84 -3.30 -18.74
C LEU A 673 -35.76 -4.72 -18.16
N LYS A 674 -35.97 -5.76 -18.99
CA LYS A 674 -35.85 -7.16 -18.58
C LYS A 674 -34.43 -7.59 -18.16
N VAL A 675 -33.40 -6.85 -18.57
CA VAL A 675 -32.01 -7.12 -18.14
C VAL A 675 -31.72 -6.47 -16.77
N LEU A 676 -32.48 -5.44 -16.39
CA LEU A 676 -32.37 -4.78 -15.09
C LEU A 676 -33.16 -5.49 -13.99
N GLU A 677 -34.31 -6.09 -14.36
CA GLU A 677 -35.06 -7.06 -13.54
C GLU A 677 -34.23 -8.33 -13.28
#